data_AF-A0A349IPD9-F1
#
_entry.id   AF-A0A349IPD9-F1
#
_cell.length_a   1.000
_cell.length_b   1.000
_cell.length_c   1.000
_cell.angle_alpha   90.00
_cell.angle_beta   90.00
_cell.angle_gamma   90.00
#
_symmetry.space_group_name_H-M   'P 1'
#
loop_
_entity.id
_entity.type
_entity.pdbx_description
1 polymer ?
#
loop_
_entity_poly.entity_id
_entity_poly.type
_entity_poly.pdbx_seq_one_letter_code
_entity_poly.pdbx_strand_id
1 'polypeptide(L)'
;MLGITAVFLPLLYHRSVDVARAGAGTPEDPYTVCAGVCDYTSIQTALNNTPAGSYVAVGATYESTADGGINIENSNITLDCQDSGAVIGDGTTYRELRVAADNFTLKDCNLRWVYIADRNSLGQSVGVAGLTVQDNIFVTSTEYISAFTFAVATTTNPVITNNVGNFKIVTPVYGMAGMTVSSNTFTLYKGNESAIELIGPGGDTDYIITGNTFSDYSGTDNRFVKNTILSAAVSNVSITNNNLSYVINPTTNNQGGVNIIQIQSGTSDITISGNYITLPSAVVAGSSPRAIDLGEFDGSATLAGITINNNTIVGSINSSYIAIENISGTPDVNIQYNLFYNTNASATSTGFVCSNTITTSSLIFDYNGFYNLSNNITPYSPCISTIGANSKTNNPYLKIDDVDSSNDMHLAPFSDYLDVNGTTDIGAYSTARGNSFTINPSGTIDYSSVHATTTDMLAIARNSDTFTLAAGTYNPISFSSLSSITLDGAGATTIINGGTTSSSLLLTNVNNSTFQDFVIQNASSTIPTYTATNMIFDYGGDTYGDTTILGSPADNYTEMFSGATGCDMDVEWNVDGYDVTDYVSDDWHLWLFSALGGKFTVLVPDQFYASAAAVEAACPEASPTTDVWIDNVFQYSGGIMTYNSSAVAAAGVTLTSGMTNPPAITRTLSGYAGIKFAGTSSGNTVSNVTSSLNGYGIWFSGTSGTNNVNDSLLQNSVLYDLYSDTSGTNNIKNTSFTIASTTASGGGQMNVYEKFRAYVIDETNVGIAGAAVNATSTDGSVTAAFTTEADGYTSYTDYLLAFILNDDSPLTTQGGINPFSFRAVKAGYDTKIQSTVVNSANQTVTVQMNDNPNDPTGVVATSTAPTSIVVQWTDNSFSESNFIFDYIEGISDTGFPGMTSSISAFTGIGVVTTTIDSLTPNTGYMARVQAVGEGGSSNYVTSSVMYTDPNVPTTVIVTPNGQKSVIVSWNANDNPNDTVYELYNVTSNASVTSSTTSTSHIVTGLSTNTSYTFEVRAQYMSSTTQWSSYSSTATASTAQVSASVAVTMNVGQSVGFELTTAGSHTGTLNSISNGTASLTVASTPVTVSLTQGNTTYIDSNGNGINDMSIAATQVGSNSATFTFADYTPPGGGSGTPVDPDPV
;
A
#
# COMPACT_ATOMS: atom_id res chain seq x y z
N MET A 1 -51.21 12.26 -60.88
CA MET A 1 -52.13 13.26 -61.49
C MET A 1 -51.32 13.93 -62.60
N LEU A 2 -51.69 13.83 -63.89
CA LEU A 2 -52.77 14.55 -64.60
C LEU A 2 -52.49 16.06 -64.69
N GLY A 3 -52.39 16.73 -65.85
CA GLY A 3 -52.45 16.34 -67.29
C GLY A 3 -51.55 17.29 -68.15
N ILE A 4 -51.26 17.13 -69.45
CA ILE A 4 -52.13 16.95 -70.65
C ILE A 4 -53.09 18.17 -70.78
N THR A 5 -53.14 19.03 -71.82
CA THR A 5 -52.81 19.01 -73.29
C THR A 5 -52.32 20.44 -73.71
N ALA A 6 -52.00 20.89 -74.95
CA ALA A 6 -52.08 20.45 -76.38
C ALA A 6 -50.93 21.11 -77.23
N VAL A 7 -50.39 20.53 -78.32
CA VAL A 7 -50.80 20.45 -79.77
C VAL A 7 -50.86 21.80 -80.57
N PHE A 8 -50.24 21.77 -81.77
CA PHE A 8 -50.31 22.66 -82.97
C PHE A 8 -49.18 23.68 -83.28
N LEU A 9 -48.60 23.50 -84.48
CA LEU A 9 -47.87 24.43 -85.36
C LEU A 9 -48.86 25.01 -86.42
N PRO A 10 -48.50 25.98 -87.30
CA PRO A 10 -47.28 26.82 -87.40
C PRO A 10 -47.53 28.34 -87.62
N LEU A 11 -46.46 29.18 -87.65
CA LEU A 11 -46.14 30.24 -88.65
C LEU A 11 -45.44 31.52 -88.08
N LEU A 12 -44.18 31.69 -88.46
CA LEU A 12 -43.46 32.95 -88.81
C LEU A 12 -43.83 34.30 -88.13
N TYR A 13 -42.95 34.82 -87.25
CA TYR A 13 -42.31 36.15 -87.45
C TYR A 13 -41.05 36.42 -86.57
N HIS A 14 -39.97 36.87 -87.21
CA HIS A 14 -38.78 37.67 -86.79
C HIS A 14 -38.21 37.77 -85.34
N ARG A 15 -36.85 37.85 -85.31
CA ARG A 15 -35.91 38.40 -84.28
C ARG A 15 -35.87 37.64 -82.94
N SER A 16 -34.77 37.05 -82.48
CA SER A 16 -33.34 37.41 -82.57
C SER A 16 -32.46 36.16 -82.45
N VAL A 17 -31.19 36.24 -82.87
CA VAL A 17 -30.18 35.22 -82.50
C VAL A 17 -29.34 35.83 -81.39
N ASP A 18 -29.47 35.28 -80.18
CA ASP A 18 -28.56 35.60 -79.08
C ASP A 18 -27.20 34.96 -79.39
N VAL A 19 -26.25 35.80 -79.77
CA VAL A 19 -24.83 35.42 -79.78
C VAL A 19 -24.40 35.34 -78.33
N ALA A 20 -23.81 34.22 -77.90
CA ALA A 20 -23.24 34.10 -76.57
C ALA A 20 -22.26 35.26 -76.34
N ARG A 21 -22.43 36.00 -75.24
CA ARG A 21 -21.48 37.06 -74.88
C ARG A 21 -20.17 36.40 -74.49
N ALA A 22 -19.08 36.77 -75.14
CA ALA A 22 -17.77 36.30 -74.75
C ALA A 22 -17.46 36.62 -73.27
N GLY A 23 -16.69 35.75 -72.62
CA GLY A 23 -16.23 35.95 -71.25
C GLY A 23 -15.50 37.29 -71.07
N ALA A 24 -15.45 37.78 -69.82
CA ALA A 24 -14.69 38.96 -69.45
C ALA A 24 -13.17 38.68 -69.32
N GLY A 25 -12.77 37.41 -69.26
CA GLY A 25 -11.39 37.00 -69.03
C GLY A 25 -10.95 37.04 -67.57
N THR A 26 -11.89 37.16 -66.62
CA THR A 26 -11.61 37.05 -65.17
C THR A 26 -11.82 35.61 -64.69
N PRO A 27 -11.34 35.21 -63.50
CA PRO A 27 -11.56 33.87 -62.97
C PRO A 27 -13.05 33.48 -62.85
N GLU A 28 -13.93 34.46 -62.66
CA GLU A 28 -15.39 34.27 -62.51
C GLU A 28 -16.17 34.32 -63.83
N ASP A 29 -15.56 34.82 -64.92
CA ASP A 29 -16.15 34.91 -66.27
C ASP A 29 -15.04 34.71 -67.33
N PRO A 30 -14.42 33.50 -67.37
CA PRO A 30 -13.23 33.22 -68.17
C PRO A 30 -13.54 33.04 -69.66
N TYR A 31 -12.53 33.17 -70.52
CA TYR A 31 -12.67 32.84 -71.94
C TYR A 31 -12.70 31.32 -72.15
N THR A 32 -13.73 30.80 -72.83
CA THR A 32 -14.01 29.36 -72.89
C THR A 32 -13.50 28.67 -74.17
N VAL A 33 -12.90 27.49 -74.02
CA VAL A 33 -12.37 26.66 -75.12
C VAL A 33 -13.00 25.27 -75.14
N CYS A 34 -13.68 24.91 -76.24
CA CYS A 34 -14.38 23.62 -76.39
C CYS A 34 -14.77 23.34 -77.87
N ALA A 35 -15.21 22.12 -78.21
CA ALA A 35 -15.71 21.81 -79.57
C ALA A 35 -17.19 22.24 -79.84
N GLY A 36 -17.77 23.09 -78.99
CA GLY A 36 -19.22 23.36 -78.94
C GLY A 36 -19.59 24.85 -78.93
N VAL A 37 -20.49 25.24 -78.02
CA VAL A 37 -20.91 26.64 -77.83
C VAL A 37 -20.09 27.25 -76.70
N CYS A 38 -18.98 27.87 -77.08
CA CYS A 38 -17.97 28.51 -76.25
C CYS A 38 -17.26 29.57 -77.11
N ASP A 39 -16.35 30.35 -76.51
CA ASP A 39 -15.75 31.53 -77.16
C ASP A 39 -14.77 31.14 -78.28
N TYR A 40 -14.05 30.03 -78.10
CA TYR A 40 -13.04 29.54 -79.03
C TYR A 40 -13.06 28.01 -79.16
N THR A 41 -12.68 27.50 -80.33
CA THR A 41 -12.59 26.05 -80.60
C THR A 41 -11.17 25.48 -80.51
N SER A 42 -10.18 26.30 -80.14
CA SER A 42 -8.79 25.91 -79.96
C SER A 42 -8.10 26.85 -78.95
N ILE A 43 -7.17 26.31 -78.17
CA ILE A 43 -6.38 27.04 -77.17
C ILE A 43 -5.52 28.10 -77.85
N GLN A 44 -4.85 27.77 -78.96
CA GLN A 44 -4.07 28.75 -79.71
C GLN A 44 -4.93 29.90 -80.23
N THR A 45 -6.17 29.60 -80.64
CA THR A 45 -7.12 30.61 -81.13
C THR A 45 -7.55 31.53 -79.99
N ALA A 46 -7.79 31.01 -78.79
CA ALA A 46 -8.05 31.83 -77.60
C ALA A 46 -6.86 32.75 -77.30
N LEU A 47 -5.67 32.17 -77.07
CA LEU A 47 -4.44 32.90 -76.71
C LEU A 47 -4.08 34.04 -77.69
N ASN A 48 -4.40 33.87 -78.98
CA ASN A 48 -4.17 34.88 -80.03
C ASN A 48 -5.17 36.06 -79.99
N ASN A 49 -6.30 35.94 -79.29
CA ASN A 49 -7.38 36.92 -79.27
C ASN A 49 -7.69 37.49 -77.86
N THR A 50 -7.25 36.81 -76.79
CA THR A 50 -7.41 37.26 -75.40
C THR A 50 -6.25 38.19 -74.97
N PRO A 51 -6.52 39.30 -74.26
CA PRO A 51 -5.46 40.21 -73.80
C PRO A 51 -4.60 39.61 -72.67
N ALA A 52 -3.41 40.17 -72.45
CA ALA A 52 -2.60 39.91 -71.26
C ALA A 52 -3.41 40.13 -69.96
N GLY A 53 -3.24 39.26 -68.98
CA GLY A 53 -4.07 39.24 -67.76
C GLY A 53 -5.31 38.33 -67.81
N SER A 54 -5.55 37.62 -68.91
CA SER A 54 -6.76 36.81 -69.11
C SER A 54 -6.69 35.41 -68.49
N TYR A 55 -7.83 34.98 -67.96
CA TYR A 55 -8.18 33.59 -67.65
C TYR A 55 -8.81 32.90 -68.86
N VAL A 56 -8.32 31.71 -69.20
CA VAL A 56 -8.80 30.85 -70.31
C VAL A 56 -9.18 29.48 -69.77
N ALA A 57 -10.47 29.16 -69.80
CA ALA A 57 -11.06 27.91 -69.31
C ALA A 57 -11.19 26.87 -70.44
N VAL A 58 -10.54 25.71 -70.32
CA VAL A 58 -10.59 24.60 -71.29
C VAL A 58 -11.56 23.53 -70.81
N GLY A 59 -12.65 23.33 -71.55
CA GLY A 59 -13.71 22.38 -71.19
C GLY A 59 -13.49 20.96 -71.70
N ALA A 60 -14.17 20.00 -71.07
CA ALA A 60 -14.11 18.55 -71.32
C ALA A 60 -14.18 18.12 -72.81
N THR A 61 -14.86 18.89 -73.65
CA THR A 61 -15.07 18.62 -75.08
C THR A 61 -14.06 19.35 -75.97
N TYR A 62 -12.94 19.82 -75.43
CA TYR A 62 -11.80 20.31 -76.20
C TYR A 62 -11.12 19.15 -76.95
N GLU A 63 -10.92 19.33 -78.26
CA GLU A 63 -10.28 18.36 -79.15
C GLU A 63 -8.82 18.72 -79.35
N SER A 64 -7.89 17.97 -78.75
CA SER A 64 -6.44 18.26 -78.80
C SER A 64 -5.80 18.13 -80.19
N THR A 65 -6.56 17.65 -81.18
CA THR A 65 -6.17 17.66 -82.60
C THR A 65 -6.46 18.99 -83.31
N ALA A 66 -7.23 19.90 -82.68
CA ALA A 66 -7.48 21.25 -83.19
C ALA A 66 -6.27 22.19 -83.02
N ASP A 67 -5.40 21.93 -82.05
CA ASP A 67 -4.17 22.69 -81.81
C ASP A 67 -2.90 21.88 -82.14
N GLY A 68 -1.96 22.55 -82.81
CA GLY A 68 -0.59 22.06 -83.02
C GLY A 68 0.32 22.41 -81.83
N GLY A 69 1.51 22.94 -82.10
CA GLY A 69 2.29 23.62 -81.06
C GLY A 69 1.56 24.88 -80.60
N ILE A 70 1.40 25.03 -79.28
CA ILE A 70 0.68 26.14 -78.64
C ILE A 70 1.71 27.19 -78.21
N ASN A 71 1.49 28.44 -78.57
CA ASN A 71 2.41 29.57 -78.35
C ASN A 71 1.75 30.58 -77.39
N ILE A 72 2.41 30.84 -76.27
CA ILE A 72 1.96 31.74 -75.20
C ILE A 72 2.83 33.00 -75.25
N GLU A 73 2.44 33.95 -76.10
CA GLU A 73 3.16 35.21 -76.37
C GLU A 73 2.62 36.41 -75.53
N ASN A 74 1.60 36.18 -74.69
CA ASN A 74 0.97 37.19 -73.81
C ASN A 74 1.30 36.91 -72.33
N SER A 75 1.69 37.94 -71.58
CA SER A 75 2.00 37.83 -70.15
C SER A 75 0.77 37.75 -69.25
N ASN A 76 0.94 37.23 -68.03
CA ASN A 76 -0.10 37.15 -66.99
C ASN A 76 -1.34 36.34 -67.46
N ILE A 77 -1.13 35.28 -68.23
CA ILE A 77 -2.19 34.40 -68.74
C ILE A 77 -2.34 33.20 -67.81
N THR A 78 -3.57 32.85 -67.45
CA THR A 78 -3.86 31.53 -66.84
C THR A 78 -4.64 30.67 -67.81
N LEU A 79 -4.12 29.49 -68.10
CA LEU A 79 -4.80 28.41 -68.80
C LEU A 79 -5.25 27.36 -67.78
N ASP A 80 -6.56 27.22 -67.64
CA ASP A 80 -7.22 26.46 -66.58
C ASP A 80 -8.15 25.42 -67.19
N CYS A 81 -7.96 24.13 -66.92
CA CYS A 81 -8.89 23.10 -67.40
C CYS A 81 -10.06 22.81 -66.43
N GLN A 82 -10.10 23.45 -65.26
CA GLN A 82 -11.21 23.42 -64.28
C GLN A 82 -11.66 22.01 -63.88
N ASP A 83 -10.72 21.07 -63.73
CA ASP A 83 -10.96 19.63 -63.51
C ASP A 83 -11.93 18.97 -64.51
N SER A 84 -12.17 19.61 -65.67
CA SER A 84 -13.22 19.19 -66.60
C SER A 84 -12.93 17.87 -67.33
N GLY A 85 -11.72 17.31 -67.16
CA GLY A 85 -11.23 16.17 -67.91
C GLY A 85 -10.68 16.53 -69.30
N ALA A 86 -10.53 17.82 -69.62
CA ALA A 86 -9.87 18.26 -70.85
C ALA A 86 -8.43 17.74 -70.93
N VAL A 87 -8.07 17.16 -72.08
CA VAL A 87 -6.74 16.60 -72.35
C VAL A 87 -6.00 17.48 -73.34
N ILE A 88 -4.84 18.02 -72.95
CA ILE A 88 -3.89 18.68 -73.85
C ILE A 88 -2.88 17.64 -74.33
N GLY A 89 -2.71 17.53 -75.65
CA GLY A 89 -1.96 16.46 -76.29
C GLY A 89 -2.79 15.22 -76.63
N ASP A 90 -2.24 14.35 -77.48
CA ASP A 90 -2.93 13.14 -77.97
C ASP A 90 -2.13 11.84 -77.74
N GLY A 91 -0.84 11.93 -77.38
CA GLY A 91 0.03 10.76 -77.16
C GLY A 91 0.45 10.01 -78.44
N THR A 92 0.08 10.51 -79.62
CA THR A 92 0.50 10.00 -80.94
C THR A 92 1.48 10.95 -81.64
N THR A 93 1.40 12.24 -81.33
CA THR A 93 2.30 13.29 -81.81
C THR A 93 2.64 14.28 -80.70
N TYR A 94 3.95 14.52 -80.53
CA TYR A 94 4.52 15.51 -79.62
C TYR A 94 3.78 16.85 -79.67
N ARG A 95 3.36 17.36 -78.51
CA ARG A 95 2.84 18.73 -78.35
C ARG A 95 3.80 19.58 -77.53
N GLU A 96 3.97 20.82 -77.96
CA GLU A 96 4.86 21.79 -77.33
C GLU A 96 4.04 23.01 -76.91
N LEU A 97 4.11 23.36 -75.63
CA LEU A 97 3.64 24.63 -75.07
C LEU A 97 4.86 25.54 -74.96
N ARG A 98 4.91 26.51 -75.87
CA ARG A 98 6.00 27.49 -76.04
C ARG A 98 5.66 28.74 -75.25
N VAL A 99 6.21 28.82 -74.04
CA VAL A 99 6.01 29.95 -73.13
C VAL A 99 7.04 31.03 -73.46
N ALA A 100 6.56 32.16 -73.96
CA ALA A 100 7.41 33.26 -74.45
C ALA A 100 7.27 34.56 -73.63
N ALA A 101 6.41 34.54 -72.61
CA ALA A 101 6.00 35.72 -71.85
C ALA A 101 5.82 35.39 -70.35
N ASP A 102 6.08 36.39 -69.51
CA ASP A 102 6.08 36.26 -68.05
C ASP A 102 4.72 35.95 -67.42
N ASN A 103 4.74 35.31 -66.25
CA ASN A 103 3.58 34.98 -65.40
C ASN A 103 2.52 34.14 -66.14
N PHE A 104 2.94 33.10 -66.85
CA PHE A 104 2.02 32.09 -67.39
C PHE A 104 1.70 31.03 -66.32
N THR A 105 0.41 30.74 -66.14
CA THR A 105 -0.08 29.66 -65.27
C THR A 105 -0.78 28.58 -66.09
N LEU A 106 -0.45 27.30 -65.86
CA LEU A 106 -1.17 26.13 -66.39
C LEU A 106 -1.68 25.27 -65.24
N LYS A 107 -3.00 25.04 -65.15
CA LYS A 107 -3.57 24.23 -64.06
C LYS A 107 -4.78 23.37 -64.40
N ASP A 108 -5.02 22.38 -63.53
CA ASP A 108 -6.17 21.47 -63.48
C ASP A 108 -6.34 20.64 -64.77
N CYS A 109 -5.30 20.52 -65.60
CA CYS A 109 -5.34 19.89 -66.93
C CYS A 109 -4.82 18.45 -66.95
N ASN A 110 -5.36 17.64 -67.87
CA ASN A 110 -4.75 16.35 -68.21
C ASN A 110 -3.75 16.57 -69.36
N LEU A 111 -2.51 16.12 -69.21
CA LEU A 111 -1.39 16.43 -70.10
C LEU A 111 -0.78 15.14 -70.68
N ARG A 112 -0.91 14.92 -71.99
CA ARG A 112 -0.54 13.66 -72.67
C ARG A 112 0.54 13.85 -73.73
N TRP A 113 1.79 13.49 -73.39
CA TRP A 113 3.00 13.72 -74.19
C TRP A 113 3.18 15.20 -74.56
N VAL A 114 3.12 16.04 -73.52
CA VAL A 114 3.27 17.49 -73.61
C VAL A 114 4.65 17.90 -73.12
N TYR A 115 5.31 18.78 -73.88
CA TYR A 115 6.53 19.45 -73.48
C TYR A 115 6.22 20.93 -73.23
N ILE A 116 6.62 21.44 -72.07
CA ILE A 116 6.46 22.85 -71.67
C ILE A 116 7.86 23.47 -71.71
N ALA A 117 8.05 24.48 -72.55
CA ALA A 117 9.37 25.03 -72.85
C ALA A 117 9.36 26.55 -72.92
N ASP A 118 10.46 27.16 -72.46
CA ASP A 118 10.73 28.60 -72.47
C ASP A 118 11.15 29.06 -73.89
N ARG A 119 10.17 29.11 -74.81
CA ARG A 119 10.38 29.31 -76.25
C ARG A 119 9.36 30.26 -76.85
N ASN A 120 9.81 31.01 -77.87
CA ASN A 120 8.93 31.79 -78.75
C ASN A 120 8.32 30.94 -79.87
N SER A 121 7.40 31.51 -80.64
CA SER A 121 6.75 30.85 -81.78
C SER A 121 7.68 30.40 -82.92
N LEU A 122 8.91 30.93 -83.01
CA LEU A 122 9.95 30.44 -83.92
C LEU A 122 10.69 29.19 -83.37
N GLY A 123 10.34 28.72 -82.18
CA GLY A 123 10.99 27.59 -81.49
C GLY A 123 12.33 27.95 -80.84
N GLN A 124 12.68 29.24 -80.80
CA GLN A 124 13.90 29.76 -80.19
C GLN A 124 13.67 29.93 -78.68
N SER A 125 14.67 29.58 -77.88
CA SER A 125 14.63 29.74 -76.43
C SER A 125 14.62 31.21 -76.01
N VAL A 126 13.75 31.57 -75.07
CA VAL A 126 13.58 32.91 -74.50
C VAL A 126 13.31 32.78 -73.01
N GLY A 127 13.89 33.66 -72.18
CA GLY A 127 13.71 33.58 -70.74
C GLY A 127 12.35 34.12 -70.30
N VAL A 128 11.73 33.45 -69.33
CA VAL A 128 10.43 33.86 -68.77
C VAL A 128 10.47 33.89 -67.24
N ALA A 129 9.87 34.91 -66.64
CA ALA A 129 9.68 34.99 -65.19
C ALA A 129 8.35 34.36 -64.77
N GLY A 130 8.31 33.66 -63.63
CA GLY A 130 7.06 33.30 -62.95
C GLY A 130 6.18 32.26 -63.67
N LEU A 131 6.77 31.35 -64.44
CA LEU A 131 6.04 30.17 -64.97
C LEU A 131 5.49 29.36 -63.79
N THR A 132 4.17 29.19 -63.71
CA THR A 132 3.52 28.35 -62.70
C THR A 132 2.79 27.20 -63.37
N VAL A 133 3.09 25.96 -62.99
CA VAL A 133 2.36 24.78 -63.49
C VAL A 133 1.95 23.91 -62.31
N GLN A 134 0.66 23.88 -62.04
CA GLN A 134 0.11 23.36 -60.79
C GLN A 134 -1.08 22.43 -60.98
N ASP A 135 -1.24 21.43 -60.11
CA ASP A 135 -2.45 20.60 -60.02
C ASP A 135 -2.79 19.79 -61.31
N ASN A 136 -1.83 19.56 -62.21
CA ASN A 136 -2.05 18.85 -63.48
C ASN A 136 -1.82 17.33 -63.39
N ILE A 137 -2.54 16.57 -64.23
CA ILE A 137 -2.41 15.11 -64.36
C ILE A 137 -1.64 14.74 -65.63
N PHE A 138 -0.41 14.24 -65.48
CA PHE A 138 0.46 13.81 -66.57
C PHE A 138 0.24 12.33 -66.91
N VAL A 139 -0.43 12.08 -68.04
CA VAL A 139 -0.91 10.74 -68.45
C VAL A 139 0.25 9.73 -68.56
N THR A 140 0.09 8.59 -67.88
CA THR A 140 1.10 7.53 -67.78
C THR A 140 1.40 6.86 -69.14
N SER A 141 2.67 6.55 -69.38
CA SER A 141 3.14 5.87 -70.60
C SER A 141 4.55 5.30 -70.41
N THR A 142 4.80 4.11 -70.96
CA THR A 142 6.14 3.50 -71.04
C THR A 142 6.92 3.94 -72.28
N GLU A 143 6.24 4.45 -73.31
CA GLU A 143 6.85 4.86 -74.59
C GLU A 143 7.37 6.30 -74.56
N TYR A 144 6.63 7.18 -73.88
CA TYR A 144 6.89 8.61 -73.82
C TYR A 144 6.81 9.13 -72.38
N ILE A 145 7.44 10.28 -72.13
CA ILE A 145 7.35 11.04 -70.90
C ILE A 145 7.04 12.50 -71.26
N SER A 146 6.18 13.17 -70.50
CA SER A 146 5.98 14.63 -70.64
C SER A 146 7.14 15.36 -69.97
N ALA A 147 7.48 16.59 -70.39
CA ALA A 147 8.66 17.26 -69.84
C ALA A 147 8.52 18.78 -69.70
N PHE A 148 9.03 19.30 -68.60
CA PHE A 148 9.44 20.69 -68.48
C PHE A 148 10.87 20.79 -69.01
N THR A 149 11.11 21.58 -70.06
CA THR A 149 12.44 21.77 -70.64
C THR A 149 12.77 23.24 -70.74
N PHE A 150 13.53 23.73 -69.76
CA PHE A 150 14.09 25.06 -69.77
C PHE A 150 15.36 25.10 -70.63
N ALA A 151 15.65 26.22 -71.28
CA ALA A 151 16.74 26.33 -72.24
C ALA A 151 17.59 27.61 -72.14
N VAL A 152 17.21 28.64 -71.37
CA VAL A 152 18.05 29.85 -71.17
C VAL A 152 18.05 30.44 -69.75
N ALA A 153 19.20 31.04 -69.38
CA ALA A 153 19.50 31.65 -68.08
C ALA A 153 18.60 32.79 -67.62
N THR A 154 17.83 33.41 -68.51
CA THR A 154 16.93 34.52 -68.16
C THR A 154 15.57 34.03 -67.65
N THR A 155 15.33 32.72 -67.59
CA THR A 155 14.17 32.13 -66.90
C THR A 155 14.36 32.22 -65.39
N THR A 156 13.34 32.70 -64.65
CA THR A 156 13.43 32.87 -63.19
C THR A 156 12.13 32.56 -62.46
N ASN A 157 12.27 32.04 -61.24
CA ASN A 157 11.17 31.67 -60.35
C ASN A 157 10.09 30.72 -60.96
N PRO A 158 10.45 29.65 -61.69
CA PRO A 158 9.46 28.67 -62.12
C PRO A 158 8.95 27.85 -60.92
N VAL A 159 7.62 27.69 -60.83
CA VAL A 159 6.93 26.93 -59.78
C VAL A 159 6.21 25.74 -60.41
N ILE A 160 6.56 24.53 -59.98
CA ILE A 160 5.96 23.28 -60.45
C ILE A 160 5.44 22.54 -59.22
N THR A 161 4.11 22.50 -59.01
CA THR A 161 3.55 22.01 -57.73
C THR A 161 2.27 21.18 -57.86
N ASN A 162 2.02 20.26 -56.92
CA ASN A 162 0.85 19.36 -56.88
C ASN A 162 0.60 18.50 -58.14
N ASN A 163 1.49 18.48 -59.14
CA ASN A 163 1.26 17.74 -60.38
C ASN A 163 1.48 16.23 -60.15
N VAL A 164 0.68 15.38 -60.79
CA VAL A 164 0.69 13.92 -60.60
C VAL A 164 0.92 13.22 -61.94
N GLY A 165 1.90 12.32 -62.02
CA GLY A 165 2.01 11.34 -63.11
C GLY A 165 3.38 11.27 -63.77
N ASN A 166 3.39 10.90 -65.06
CA ASN A 166 4.60 10.53 -65.81
C ASN A 166 5.21 11.72 -66.56
N PHE A 167 5.95 12.54 -65.81
CA PHE A 167 6.68 13.70 -66.33
C PHE A 167 8.09 13.82 -65.74
N LYS A 168 8.91 14.67 -66.35
CA LYS A 168 10.21 15.09 -65.81
C LYS A 168 10.48 16.59 -65.94
N ILE A 169 11.49 17.07 -65.23
CA ILE A 169 11.98 18.45 -65.25
C ILE A 169 13.44 18.44 -65.72
N VAL A 170 13.79 19.32 -66.65
CA VAL A 170 15.15 19.50 -67.18
C VAL A 170 15.49 21.00 -67.18
N THR A 171 16.54 21.38 -66.45
CA THR A 171 16.99 22.78 -66.33
C THR A 171 17.86 23.21 -67.53
N PRO A 172 18.06 24.51 -67.77
CA PRO A 172 18.77 24.98 -68.96
C PRO A 172 20.28 24.79 -68.80
N VAL A 173 20.99 24.65 -69.92
CA VAL A 173 22.46 24.55 -69.95
C VAL A 173 23.17 25.83 -69.40
N TYR A 174 22.44 26.86 -68.97
CA TYR A 174 23.00 28.09 -68.41
C TYR A 174 22.05 28.72 -67.37
N GLY A 175 22.55 29.02 -66.17
CA GLY A 175 22.20 30.12 -65.27
C GLY A 175 20.76 30.39 -64.83
N MET A 176 19.92 29.40 -64.53
CA MET A 176 18.55 29.63 -64.03
C MET A 176 18.46 29.80 -62.51
N ALA A 177 17.52 30.63 -62.02
CA ALA A 177 17.38 30.92 -60.59
C ALA A 177 15.95 30.77 -60.03
N GLY A 178 15.83 30.34 -58.76
CA GLY A 178 14.60 30.40 -57.97
C GLY A 178 13.57 29.29 -58.24
N MET A 179 13.96 28.17 -58.83
CA MET A 179 13.03 27.07 -59.15
C MET A 179 12.47 26.40 -57.89
N THR A 180 11.14 26.32 -57.81
CA THR A 180 10.43 25.58 -56.76
C THR A 180 9.68 24.38 -57.36
N VAL A 181 9.99 23.18 -56.88
CA VAL A 181 9.34 21.92 -57.24
C VAL A 181 8.77 21.32 -55.96
N SER A 182 7.45 21.38 -55.74
CA SER A 182 6.86 21.01 -54.45
C SER A 182 5.57 20.19 -54.52
N SER A 183 5.40 19.24 -53.60
CA SER A 183 4.16 18.43 -53.47
C SER A 183 3.76 17.61 -54.71
N ASN A 184 4.64 17.44 -55.71
CA ASN A 184 4.33 16.66 -56.91
C ASN A 184 4.45 15.16 -56.65
N THR A 185 3.73 14.35 -57.44
CA THR A 185 3.86 12.88 -57.47
C THR A 185 4.40 12.43 -58.83
N PHE A 186 5.71 12.16 -58.91
CA PHE A 186 6.39 11.67 -60.10
C PHE A 186 6.25 10.15 -60.21
N THR A 187 5.55 9.66 -61.24
CA THR A 187 5.45 8.22 -61.54
C THR A 187 6.22 7.91 -62.82
N LEU A 188 7.48 7.49 -62.70
CA LEU A 188 8.31 7.18 -63.87
C LEU A 188 7.93 5.81 -64.44
N TYR A 189 7.41 5.78 -65.67
CA TYR A 189 7.14 4.54 -66.41
C TYR A 189 8.13 4.31 -67.56
N LYS A 190 8.84 5.35 -67.99
CA LYS A 190 9.87 5.29 -69.01
C LYS A 190 11.24 5.10 -68.36
N GLY A 191 12.07 4.23 -68.94
CA GLY A 191 13.40 3.90 -68.43
C GLY A 191 14.56 4.73 -69.01
N ASN A 192 15.67 4.76 -68.26
CA ASN A 192 16.87 5.57 -68.52
C ASN A 192 16.63 7.09 -68.53
N GLU A 193 15.68 7.56 -67.71
CA GLU A 193 15.33 8.96 -67.53
C GLU A 193 15.78 9.48 -66.15
N SER A 194 15.61 10.78 -65.91
CA SER A 194 15.67 11.35 -64.56
C SER A 194 14.44 12.21 -64.30
N ALA A 195 13.84 12.12 -63.11
CA ALA A 195 12.62 12.87 -62.78
C ALA A 195 12.92 14.38 -62.68
N ILE A 196 14.04 14.75 -62.05
CA ILE A 196 14.61 16.09 -62.08
C ILE A 196 16.07 15.96 -62.53
N GLU A 197 16.36 16.50 -63.71
CA GLU A 197 17.71 16.62 -64.26
C GLU A 197 18.15 18.09 -64.20
N LEU A 198 19.00 18.39 -63.22
CA LEU A 198 19.71 19.65 -63.15
C LEU A 198 20.89 19.55 -64.14
N ILE A 199 20.89 20.37 -65.18
CA ILE A 199 21.98 20.51 -66.15
C ILE A 199 22.49 21.94 -66.03
N GLY A 200 23.81 22.16 -65.97
CA GLY A 200 24.32 23.52 -65.92
C GLY A 200 25.84 23.67 -65.84
N PRO A 201 26.53 24.02 -66.95
CA PRO A 201 27.86 24.66 -66.92
C PRO A 201 27.88 26.11 -66.37
N GLY A 202 27.08 26.40 -65.34
CA GLY A 202 27.32 27.51 -64.40
C GLY A 202 26.19 28.52 -64.19
N GLY A 203 26.05 28.97 -62.95
CA GLY A 203 25.28 30.15 -62.54
C GLY A 203 23.91 29.86 -61.93
N ASP A 204 23.51 28.60 -61.84
CA ASP A 204 22.23 28.18 -61.28
C ASP A 204 22.20 28.34 -59.75
N THR A 205 21.10 28.86 -59.19
CA THR A 205 20.95 29.02 -57.74
C THR A 205 19.50 28.98 -57.24
N ASP A 206 19.35 28.72 -55.94
CA ASP A 206 18.10 28.86 -55.19
C ASP A 206 17.03 27.85 -55.65
N TYR A 207 17.39 26.58 -55.64
CA TYR A 207 16.53 25.47 -56.07
C TYR A 207 15.91 24.75 -54.87
N ILE A 208 14.58 24.70 -54.82
CA ILE A 208 13.81 24.07 -53.74
C ILE A 208 13.03 22.88 -54.32
N ILE A 209 13.38 21.67 -53.90
CA ILE A 209 12.73 20.41 -54.26
C ILE A 209 12.15 19.84 -52.96
N THR A 210 10.89 20.11 -52.64
CA THR A 210 10.33 19.82 -51.30
C THR A 210 8.96 19.12 -51.26
N GLY A 211 8.81 18.10 -50.41
CA GLY A 211 7.52 17.42 -50.20
C GLY A 211 7.02 16.57 -51.38
N ASN A 212 7.86 16.28 -52.37
CA ASN A 212 7.46 15.49 -53.55
C ASN A 212 7.54 13.98 -53.26
N THR A 213 6.68 13.20 -53.92
CA THR A 213 6.77 11.74 -53.97
C THR A 213 7.32 11.30 -55.33
N PHE A 214 8.29 10.39 -55.33
CA PHE A 214 8.89 9.79 -56.51
C PHE A 214 8.75 8.26 -56.46
N SER A 215 8.21 7.68 -57.54
CA SER A 215 7.99 6.25 -57.69
C SER A 215 8.42 5.77 -59.07
N ASP A 216 9.41 4.88 -59.14
CA ASP A 216 9.83 4.26 -60.40
C ASP A 216 9.14 2.90 -60.66
N TYR A 217 8.56 2.80 -61.85
CA TYR A 217 7.90 1.63 -62.42
C TYR A 217 8.58 1.15 -63.72
N SER A 218 9.72 1.74 -64.11
CA SER A 218 10.41 1.41 -65.36
C SER A 218 11.06 0.02 -65.39
N GLY A 219 11.47 -0.51 -64.22
CA GLY A 219 12.31 -1.70 -64.11
C GLY A 219 13.75 -1.49 -64.61
N THR A 220 14.21 -0.23 -64.69
CA THR A 220 15.54 0.19 -65.15
C THR A 220 16.20 1.18 -64.18
N ASP A 221 17.49 1.47 -64.39
CA ASP A 221 18.27 2.47 -63.65
C ASP A 221 17.87 3.91 -64.05
N ASN A 222 16.77 4.40 -63.44
CA ASN A 222 16.33 5.80 -63.44
C ASN A 222 16.93 6.56 -62.23
N ARG A 223 16.99 7.90 -62.28
CA ARG A 223 17.43 8.74 -61.14
C ARG A 223 16.35 9.74 -60.75
N PHE A 224 16.12 9.97 -59.46
CA PHE A 224 15.05 10.88 -59.02
C PHE A 224 15.53 12.33 -59.05
N VAL A 225 16.69 12.61 -58.46
CA VAL A 225 17.39 13.89 -58.64
C VAL A 225 18.80 13.63 -59.14
N LYS A 226 19.13 14.16 -60.32
CA LYS A 226 20.44 14.04 -60.97
C LYS A 226 20.95 15.44 -61.30
N ASN A 227 22.10 15.82 -60.78
CA ASN A 227 22.87 16.95 -61.32
C ASN A 227 23.89 16.48 -62.36
N THR A 228 23.99 17.21 -63.47
CA THR A 228 24.91 16.97 -64.60
C THR A 228 25.69 18.25 -64.86
N ILE A 229 26.86 18.36 -64.25
CA ILE A 229 27.73 19.52 -64.38
C ILE A 229 28.78 19.24 -65.46
N LEU A 230 29.10 20.26 -66.25
CA LEU A 230 30.03 20.17 -67.38
C LEU A 230 31.22 21.14 -67.29
N SER A 231 31.21 22.12 -66.37
CA SER A 231 32.37 23.02 -66.14
C SER A 231 32.29 24.02 -64.96
N ALA A 232 31.12 24.29 -64.36
CA ALA A 232 30.99 25.37 -63.36
C ALA A 232 29.79 25.18 -62.40
N ALA A 233 29.72 26.02 -61.37
CA ALA A 233 28.96 25.77 -60.16
C ALA A 233 27.43 25.97 -60.23
N VAL A 234 26.75 25.23 -59.35
CA VAL A 234 25.34 25.39 -58.94
C VAL A 234 25.33 25.54 -57.41
N SER A 235 24.59 26.51 -56.87
CA SER A 235 24.56 26.84 -55.43
C SER A 235 23.16 26.77 -54.81
N ASN A 236 23.08 26.67 -53.49
CA ASN A 236 21.85 26.81 -52.69
C ASN A 236 20.72 25.87 -53.17
N VAL A 237 20.95 24.56 -53.06
CA VAL A 237 20.01 23.51 -53.49
C VAL A 237 19.44 22.78 -52.27
N SER A 238 18.13 22.88 -52.07
CA SER A 238 17.39 22.24 -50.98
C SER A 238 16.55 21.08 -51.50
N ILE A 239 16.91 19.85 -51.12
CA ILE A 239 16.15 18.62 -51.40
C ILE A 239 15.57 18.15 -50.06
N THR A 240 14.31 18.46 -49.79
CA THR A 240 13.74 18.28 -48.44
C THR A 240 12.37 17.61 -48.35
N ASN A 241 12.13 16.83 -47.29
CA ASN A 241 10.81 16.24 -46.99
C ASN A 241 10.22 15.37 -48.13
N ASN A 242 11.02 14.89 -49.08
CA ASN A 242 10.55 14.09 -50.21
C ASN A 242 10.48 12.60 -49.84
N ASN A 243 9.66 11.83 -50.56
CA ASN A 243 9.62 10.37 -50.51
C ASN A 243 10.12 9.78 -51.84
N LEU A 244 11.16 8.95 -51.81
CA LEU A 244 11.86 8.45 -53.01
C LEU A 244 11.95 6.92 -52.99
N SER A 245 11.30 6.24 -53.95
CA SER A 245 11.17 4.77 -53.94
C SER A 245 11.16 4.12 -55.33
N TYR A 246 11.81 2.96 -55.45
CA TYR A 246 11.60 2.05 -56.58
C TYR A 246 10.44 1.11 -56.27
N VAL A 247 9.37 1.17 -57.07
CA VAL A 247 8.23 0.24 -56.96
C VAL A 247 8.48 -1.02 -57.79
N ILE A 248 9.26 -0.90 -58.87
CA ILE A 248 9.79 -2.05 -59.63
C ILE A 248 11.32 -1.99 -59.62
N ASN A 249 11.95 -3.06 -59.11
CA ASN A 249 13.40 -3.19 -59.01
C ASN A 249 14.11 -3.08 -60.38
N PRO A 250 15.27 -2.39 -60.47
CA PRO A 250 15.99 -2.20 -61.71
C PRO A 250 16.69 -3.49 -62.18
N THR A 251 16.27 -3.99 -63.33
CA THR A 251 16.78 -5.24 -63.95
C THR A 251 17.91 -5.01 -64.96
N THR A 252 18.24 -3.75 -65.23
CA THR A 252 19.33 -3.31 -66.13
C THR A 252 20.04 -2.11 -65.52
N ASN A 253 21.37 -2.11 -65.50
CA ASN A 253 22.20 -1.00 -65.02
C ASN A 253 22.81 -0.19 -66.17
N ASN A 254 22.90 1.14 -66.00
CA ASN A 254 23.76 1.98 -66.83
C ASN A 254 25.17 2.08 -66.22
N GLN A 255 26.10 2.69 -66.96
CA GLN A 255 27.54 2.74 -66.60
C GLN A 255 27.87 3.54 -65.32
N GLY A 256 26.88 4.10 -64.62
CA GLY A 256 27.07 4.88 -63.38
C GLY A 256 26.52 4.24 -62.10
N GLY A 257 25.78 3.13 -62.19
CA GLY A 257 25.10 2.54 -61.04
C GLY A 257 23.79 3.24 -60.64
N VAL A 258 23.04 2.54 -59.79
CA VAL A 258 21.67 2.88 -59.35
C VAL A 258 21.73 3.89 -58.20
N ASN A 259 21.57 5.18 -58.52
CA ASN A 259 21.76 6.28 -57.57
C ASN A 259 20.48 7.13 -57.49
N ILE A 260 19.87 7.21 -56.30
CA ILE A 260 18.58 7.90 -56.08
C ILE A 260 18.73 9.43 -56.17
N ILE A 261 19.60 10.00 -55.35
CA ILE A 261 20.07 11.39 -55.45
C ILE A 261 21.53 11.31 -55.89
N GLN A 262 21.86 11.89 -57.04
CA GLN A 262 23.24 12.03 -57.51
C GLN A 262 23.59 13.50 -57.73
N ILE A 263 24.63 13.94 -57.04
CA ILE A 263 25.16 15.30 -57.12
C ILE A 263 26.61 15.22 -57.60
N GLN A 264 26.90 15.94 -58.69
CA GLN A 264 28.25 16.06 -59.21
C GLN A 264 29.02 17.21 -58.52
N SER A 265 30.35 17.17 -58.68
CA SER A 265 31.30 18.12 -58.12
C SER A 265 31.06 19.56 -58.64
N GLY A 266 31.67 20.54 -57.95
CA GLY A 266 31.49 21.96 -58.27
C GLY A 266 30.20 22.57 -57.71
N THR A 267 29.41 21.81 -56.98
CA THR A 267 28.23 22.31 -56.25
C THR A 267 28.59 22.89 -54.88
N SER A 268 27.80 23.86 -54.40
CA SER A 268 27.90 24.40 -53.05
C SER A 268 26.53 24.57 -52.36
N ASP A 269 26.55 24.65 -51.03
CA ASP A 269 25.41 25.05 -50.20
C ASP A 269 24.19 24.14 -50.42
N ILE A 270 24.40 22.82 -50.35
CA ILE A 270 23.36 21.81 -50.58
C ILE A 270 22.80 21.36 -49.24
N THR A 271 21.47 21.32 -49.11
CA THR A 271 20.76 20.70 -47.99
C THR A 271 19.93 19.51 -48.47
N ILE A 272 20.23 18.31 -47.98
CA ILE A 272 19.42 17.11 -48.16
C ILE A 272 18.83 16.74 -46.80
N SER A 273 17.55 17.07 -46.54
CA SER A 273 16.98 16.96 -45.19
C SER A 273 15.52 16.50 -45.10
N GLY A 274 15.17 15.66 -44.13
CA GLY A 274 13.80 15.18 -43.94
C GLY A 274 13.31 14.17 -44.98
N ASN A 275 14.19 13.63 -45.85
CA ASN A 275 13.75 12.74 -46.94
C ASN A 275 13.64 11.28 -46.50
N TYR A 276 12.62 10.60 -47.01
CA TYR A 276 12.48 9.15 -46.97
C TYR A 276 13.03 8.55 -48.27
N ILE A 277 13.99 7.63 -48.17
CA ILE A 277 14.67 7.04 -49.33
C ILE A 277 14.67 5.51 -49.22
N THR A 278 13.92 4.84 -50.10
CA THR A 278 13.87 3.38 -50.19
C THR A 278 14.70 2.89 -51.39
N LEU A 279 15.81 2.21 -51.08
CA LEU A 279 16.65 1.54 -52.06
C LEU A 279 15.95 0.30 -52.65
N PRO A 280 16.29 -0.12 -53.89
CA PRO A 280 15.73 -1.34 -54.47
C PRO A 280 16.05 -2.59 -53.63
N SER A 281 15.16 -3.59 -53.70
CA SER A 281 15.34 -4.91 -53.08
C SER A 281 15.94 -5.97 -54.01
N ALA A 282 16.20 -5.62 -55.27
CA ALA A 282 17.02 -6.40 -56.19
C ALA A 282 17.69 -5.48 -57.22
N VAL A 283 18.88 -5.85 -57.67
CA VAL A 283 19.65 -5.19 -58.74
C VAL A 283 20.39 -6.22 -59.59
N VAL A 284 20.95 -5.81 -60.72
CA VAL A 284 21.88 -6.64 -61.51
C VAL A 284 23.10 -7.04 -60.68
N ALA A 285 23.49 -8.31 -60.72
CA ALA A 285 24.64 -8.83 -59.97
C ALA A 285 25.93 -8.04 -60.27
N GLY A 286 26.57 -7.53 -59.22
CA GLY A 286 27.74 -6.65 -59.30
C GLY A 286 27.43 -5.15 -59.19
N SER A 287 26.15 -4.76 -59.14
CA SER A 287 25.75 -3.40 -58.74
C SER A 287 25.68 -3.27 -57.21
N SER A 288 25.94 -2.06 -56.70
CA SER A 288 25.64 -1.62 -55.33
C SER A 288 24.89 -0.29 -55.44
N PRO A 289 23.60 -0.21 -55.07
CA PRO A 289 22.82 1.01 -55.20
C PRO A 289 23.17 2.02 -54.10
N ARG A 290 22.93 3.30 -54.38
CA ARG A 290 23.23 4.45 -53.50
C ARG A 290 22.01 5.32 -53.29
N ALA A 291 21.81 5.77 -52.04
CA ALA A 291 20.72 6.71 -51.74
C ALA A 291 21.16 8.14 -52.05
N ILE A 292 22.37 8.51 -51.62
CA ILE A 292 23.02 9.78 -51.93
C ILE A 292 24.44 9.50 -52.44
N ASP A 293 24.71 9.93 -53.67
CA ASP A 293 26.00 9.80 -54.35
C ASP A 293 26.58 11.18 -54.64
N LEU A 294 27.69 11.54 -53.98
CA LEU A 294 28.40 12.81 -54.15
C LEU A 294 29.78 12.55 -54.78
N GLY A 295 29.97 12.93 -56.04
CA GLY A 295 31.25 12.67 -56.73
C GLY A 295 31.26 12.90 -58.24
N GLU A 296 32.43 12.75 -58.84
CA GLU A 296 32.70 12.95 -60.27
C GLU A 296 33.62 11.82 -60.80
N PHE A 297 33.54 11.49 -62.09
CA PHE A 297 34.34 10.41 -62.68
C PHE A 297 35.74 10.84 -63.17
N ASP A 298 36.03 12.15 -63.26
CA ASP A 298 37.35 12.67 -63.67
C ASP A 298 38.12 13.42 -62.56
N GLY A 299 37.48 13.73 -61.43
CA GLY A 299 38.09 14.28 -60.22
C GLY A 299 38.48 15.75 -60.30
N SER A 300 37.77 16.58 -61.09
CA SER A 300 38.17 17.97 -61.34
C SER A 300 37.77 18.97 -60.25
N ALA A 301 36.58 18.84 -59.63
CA ALA A 301 36.03 19.93 -58.79
C ALA A 301 35.73 19.57 -57.30
N THR A 302 35.45 20.64 -56.53
CA THR A 302 35.26 20.65 -55.06
C THR A 302 33.78 20.56 -54.65
N LEU A 303 33.52 20.16 -53.39
CA LEU A 303 32.21 20.29 -52.73
C LEU A 303 32.35 21.15 -51.45
N ALA A 304 31.40 22.04 -51.18
CA ALA A 304 31.42 22.89 -49.98
C ALA A 304 30.02 23.19 -49.44
N GLY A 305 29.88 23.39 -48.12
CA GLY A 305 28.58 23.71 -47.50
C GLY A 305 27.54 22.61 -47.64
N ILE A 306 27.94 21.34 -47.65
CA ILE A 306 27.02 20.20 -47.85
C ILE A 306 26.42 19.78 -46.50
N THR A 307 25.09 19.81 -46.36
CA THR A 307 24.37 19.30 -45.18
C THR A 307 23.48 18.14 -45.57
N ILE A 308 23.67 16.98 -44.94
CA ILE A 308 22.82 15.81 -45.04
C ILE A 308 22.34 15.46 -43.62
N ASN A 309 21.09 15.78 -43.28
CA ASN A 309 20.58 15.51 -41.94
C ASN A 309 19.13 15.05 -41.92
N ASN A 310 18.72 14.32 -40.88
CA ASN A 310 17.31 13.93 -40.72
C ASN A 310 16.73 13.20 -41.93
N ASN A 311 17.50 12.33 -42.61
CA ASN A 311 16.96 11.47 -43.65
C ASN A 311 16.75 10.05 -43.11
N THR A 312 15.65 9.40 -43.48
CA THR A 312 15.44 7.96 -43.23
C THR A 312 15.73 7.20 -44.51
N ILE A 313 16.79 6.39 -44.50
CA ILE A 313 17.27 5.63 -45.65
C ILE A 313 17.14 4.14 -45.35
N VAL A 314 16.35 3.43 -46.18
CA VAL A 314 16.05 2.01 -46.04
C VAL A 314 16.61 1.21 -47.21
N GLY A 315 17.23 0.06 -46.92
CA GLY A 315 17.69 -0.91 -47.91
C GLY A 315 17.53 -2.36 -47.46
N SER A 316 17.83 -3.30 -48.36
CA SER A 316 17.63 -4.76 -48.13
C SER A 316 18.67 -5.66 -48.84
N ILE A 317 19.65 -5.05 -49.51
CA ILE A 317 20.69 -5.70 -50.31
C ILE A 317 22.03 -4.95 -50.12
N ASN A 318 23.10 -5.47 -50.71
CA ASN A 318 24.45 -4.90 -50.64
C ASN A 318 24.45 -3.49 -51.26
N SER A 319 24.46 -2.45 -50.41
CA SER A 319 24.27 -1.05 -50.80
C SER A 319 25.22 -0.12 -50.07
N SER A 320 25.50 1.06 -50.64
CA SER A 320 26.28 2.14 -50.02
C SER A 320 25.39 3.36 -49.83
N TYR A 321 24.91 3.62 -48.61
CA TYR A 321 23.76 4.50 -48.39
C TYR A 321 24.12 5.96 -48.73
N ILE A 322 25.19 6.49 -48.13
CA ILE A 322 25.86 7.73 -48.59
C ILE A 322 27.25 7.38 -49.13
N ALA A 323 27.62 7.93 -50.28
CA ALA A 323 28.97 7.86 -50.82
C ALA A 323 29.55 9.25 -51.13
N ILE A 324 30.81 9.48 -50.76
CA ILE A 324 31.59 10.69 -51.11
C ILE A 324 32.93 10.24 -51.71
N GLU A 325 32.99 10.19 -53.04
CA GLU A 325 34.09 9.57 -53.79
C GLU A 325 34.59 10.48 -54.93
N ASN A 326 35.88 10.39 -55.25
CA ASN A 326 36.48 10.99 -56.45
C ASN A 326 36.24 12.51 -56.63
N ILE A 327 36.50 13.31 -55.59
CA ILE A 327 36.43 14.78 -55.64
C ILE A 327 37.82 15.41 -55.44
N SER A 328 37.99 16.68 -55.84
CA SER A 328 39.21 17.43 -55.57
C SER A 328 39.11 18.21 -54.25
N GLY A 329 40.20 18.21 -53.47
CA GLY A 329 40.30 18.92 -52.19
C GLY A 329 39.69 18.19 -50.98
N THR A 330 39.57 18.92 -49.87
CA THR A 330 38.85 18.51 -48.65
C THR A 330 37.42 19.06 -48.71
N PRO A 331 36.38 18.23 -48.73
CA PRO A 331 35.00 18.73 -48.76
C PRO A 331 34.59 19.25 -47.38
N ASP A 332 33.72 20.25 -47.38
CA ASP A 332 33.05 20.75 -46.17
C ASP A 332 31.64 20.15 -46.08
N VAL A 333 31.44 19.25 -45.12
CA VAL A 333 30.25 18.38 -45.03
C VAL A 333 29.76 18.22 -43.59
N ASN A 334 28.45 18.31 -43.39
CA ASN A 334 27.77 17.96 -42.15
C ASN A 334 26.82 16.77 -42.41
N ILE A 335 27.05 15.64 -41.73
CA ILE A 335 26.21 14.43 -41.78
C ILE A 335 25.78 14.07 -40.36
N GLN A 336 24.55 14.43 -39.97
CA GLN A 336 24.03 14.19 -38.62
C GLN A 336 22.57 13.76 -38.62
N TYR A 337 22.10 13.06 -37.58
CA TYR A 337 20.68 12.75 -37.41
C TYR A 337 20.06 11.92 -38.56
N ASN A 338 20.85 11.21 -39.38
CA ASN A 338 20.33 10.31 -40.42
C ASN A 338 20.14 8.90 -39.87
N LEU A 339 19.06 8.24 -40.29
CA LEU A 339 18.79 6.84 -40.01
C LEU A 339 19.14 5.98 -41.24
N PHE A 340 20.10 5.07 -41.07
CA PHE A 340 20.49 4.06 -42.05
C PHE A 340 20.01 2.69 -41.55
N TYR A 341 18.92 2.19 -42.13
CA TYR A 341 18.24 0.96 -41.70
C TYR A 341 18.24 -0.10 -42.81
N ASN A 342 18.79 -1.28 -42.50
CA ASN A 342 18.79 -2.42 -43.42
C ASN A 342 17.79 -3.49 -42.95
N THR A 343 16.84 -3.87 -43.78
CA THR A 343 15.90 -4.97 -43.45
C THR A 343 16.58 -6.34 -43.45
N ASN A 344 17.77 -6.46 -44.04
CA ASN A 344 18.46 -7.72 -44.27
C ASN A 344 19.89 -7.71 -43.69
N ALA A 345 20.04 -8.15 -42.43
CA ALA A 345 21.33 -8.25 -41.75
C ALA A 345 22.38 -9.16 -42.43
N SER A 346 22.00 -9.98 -43.43
CA SER A 346 22.94 -10.78 -44.21
C SER A 346 23.54 -10.04 -45.43
N ALA A 347 23.07 -8.82 -45.73
CA ALA A 347 23.58 -8.02 -46.83
C ALA A 347 24.85 -7.24 -46.44
N THR A 348 25.82 -7.16 -47.36
CA THR A 348 27.08 -6.42 -47.16
C THR A 348 26.88 -4.93 -47.40
N SER A 349 26.03 -4.31 -46.59
CA SER A 349 25.62 -2.92 -46.69
C SER A 349 26.50 -1.99 -45.84
N THR A 350 26.73 -0.77 -46.33
CA THR A 350 27.50 0.27 -45.64
C THR A 350 26.71 1.57 -45.52
N GLY A 351 26.74 2.19 -44.33
CA GLY A 351 26.10 3.48 -44.07
C GLY A 351 26.78 4.64 -44.81
N PHE A 352 28.08 4.83 -44.56
CA PHE A 352 28.90 5.87 -45.19
C PHE A 352 30.14 5.31 -45.90
N VAL A 353 30.33 5.63 -47.17
CA VAL A 353 31.51 5.28 -47.97
C VAL A 353 32.26 6.54 -48.39
N CYS A 354 33.58 6.53 -48.28
CA CYS A 354 34.39 7.67 -48.69
C CYS A 354 35.79 7.27 -49.16
N SER A 355 36.30 7.94 -50.20
CA SER A 355 37.62 7.67 -50.80
C SER A 355 38.56 8.88 -50.90
N ASN A 356 38.17 10.01 -50.31
CA ASN A 356 38.88 11.28 -50.42
C ASN A 356 39.58 11.65 -49.11
N THR A 357 40.43 12.69 -49.17
CA THR A 357 40.99 13.31 -47.96
C THR A 357 39.88 14.05 -47.21
N ILE A 358 39.30 13.40 -46.19
CA ILE A 358 38.27 14.01 -45.33
C ILE A 358 38.78 13.97 -43.89
N THR A 359 39.10 15.14 -43.33
CA THR A 359 39.61 15.28 -41.96
C THR A 359 38.47 15.60 -40.99
N THR A 360 38.67 15.33 -39.70
CA THR A 360 37.72 15.70 -38.64
C THR A 360 37.50 17.21 -38.48
N SER A 361 38.27 18.03 -39.20
CA SER A 361 38.09 19.49 -39.29
C SER A 361 37.23 19.94 -40.47
N SER A 362 36.82 19.04 -41.36
CA SER A 362 35.98 19.33 -42.54
C SER A 362 34.74 18.42 -42.65
N LEU A 363 34.56 17.50 -41.69
CA LEU A 363 33.39 16.64 -41.59
C LEU A 363 32.87 16.60 -40.15
N ILE A 364 31.60 16.97 -39.98
CA ILE A 364 30.82 16.66 -38.78
C ILE A 364 30.05 15.37 -39.05
N PHE A 365 30.28 14.32 -38.25
CA PHE A 365 29.65 13.00 -38.43
C PHE A 365 29.25 12.42 -37.08
N ASP A 366 28.06 12.76 -36.57
CA ASP A 366 27.58 12.33 -35.25
C ASP A 366 26.05 12.30 -35.16
N TYR A 367 25.49 11.70 -34.10
CA TYR A 367 24.05 11.47 -33.93
C TYR A 367 23.39 10.74 -35.12
N ASN A 368 24.14 9.92 -35.88
CA ASN A 368 23.56 9.09 -36.94
C ASN A 368 23.18 7.71 -36.38
N GLY A 369 22.16 7.09 -36.95
CA GLY A 369 21.66 5.78 -36.56
C GLY A 369 22.00 4.70 -37.60
N PHE A 370 22.59 3.59 -37.16
CA PHE A 370 23.06 2.51 -38.05
C PHE A 370 22.50 1.16 -37.58
N TYR A 371 21.64 0.51 -38.38
CA TYR A 371 21.07 -0.78 -37.98
C TYR A 371 21.13 -1.84 -39.09
N ASN A 372 21.51 -3.07 -38.71
CA ASN A 372 21.71 -4.23 -39.60
C ASN A 372 22.72 -3.98 -40.76
N LEU A 373 23.64 -3.03 -40.60
CA LEU A 373 24.71 -2.77 -41.58
C LEU A 373 25.93 -3.65 -41.30
N SER A 374 26.63 -4.07 -42.34
CA SER A 374 27.92 -4.79 -42.20
C SER A 374 29.05 -3.84 -41.81
N ASN A 375 29.00 -2.58 -42.24
CA ASN A 375 29.91 -1.52 -41.81
C ASN A 375 29.13 -0.22 -41.62
N ASN A 376 29.36 0.51 -40.52
CA ASN A 376 28.78 1.85 -40.38
C ASN A 376 29.50 2.86 -41.29
N ILE A 377 30.83 2.71 -41.40
CA ILE A 377 31.69 3.46 -42.33
C ILE A 377 32.61 2.47 -43.05
N THR A 378 32.81 2.62 -44.36
CA THR A 378 33.89 1.96 -45.12
C THR A 378 34.81 3.03 -45.73
N PRO A 379 35.98 3.28 -45.11
CA PRO A 379 36.91 4.27 -45.60
C PRO A 379 37.96 3.66 -46.54
N TYR A 380 38.14 4.31 -47.70
CA TYR A 380 39.37 4.21 -48.46
C TYR A 380 40.27 5.39 -48.07
N SER A 381 41.53 5.12 -47.78
CA SER A 381 42.42 6.09 -47.13
C SER A 381 42.72 7.30 -48.05
N PRO A 382 42.63 8.56 -47.56
CA PRO A 382 42.62 8.97 -46.16
C PRO A 382 41.29 9.64 -45.70
N CYS A 383 40.26 8.84 -45.45
CA CYS A 383 39.00 9.26 -44.81
C CYS A 383 38.90 8.84 -43.32
N ILE A 384 37.91 9.40 -42.59
CA ILE A 384 37.54 9.01 -41.21
C ILE A 384 37.17 7.52 -41.10
N SER A 385 37.47 6.88 -39.97
CA SER A 385 37.20 5.46 -39.72
C SER A 385 36.30 5.17 -38.50
N THR A 386 35.76 6.22 -37.87
CA THR A 386 35.01 6.15 -36.61
C THR A 386 33.72 6.94 -36.70
N ILE A 387 32.60 6.36 -36.23
CA ILE A 387 31.35 7.09 -36.02
C ILE A 387 31.49 8.08 -34.84
N GLY A 388 30.67 9.13 -34.82
CA GLY A 388 30.61 10.06 -33.69
C GLY A 388 30.06 9.42 -32.41
N ALA A 389 30.42 9.99 -31.25
CA ALA A 389 30.19 9.38 -29.95
C ALA A 389 28.71 9.34 -29.51
N ASN A 390 27.83 10.11 -30.14
CA ASN A 390 26.38 10.13 -29.87
C ASN A 390 25.58 9.37 -30.95
N SER A 391 26.27 8.74 -31.91
CA SER A 391 25.66 7.89 -32.94
C SER A 391 25.19 6.55 -32.36
N LYS A 392 24.09 6.01 -32.88
CA LYS A 392 23.40 4.82 -32.35
C LYS A 392 23.54 3.60 -33.27
N THR A 393 23.59 2.40 -32.67
CA THR A 393 23.70 1.13 -33.39
C THR A 393 22.71 0.06 -32.91
N ASN A 394 21.74 0.43 -32.08
CA ASN A 394 20.66 -0.43 -31.59
C ASN A 394 19.47 -0.44 -32.57
N ASN A 395 18.43 -1.21 -32.28
CA ASN A 395 17.20 -1.20 -33.07
C ASN A 395 16.57 0.21 -32.99
N PRO A 396 16.29 0.90 -34.12
CA PRO A 396 15.56 2.17 -34.11
C PRO A 396 14.09 2.02 -33.70
N TYR A 397 13.53 0.81 -33.69
CA TYR A 397 12.10 0.54 -33.49
C TYR A 397 11.25 1.37 -34.46
N LEU A 398 11.36 1.05 -35.75
CA LEU A 398 10.41 1.49 -36.76
C LEU A 398 9.05 0.83 -36.52
N LYS A 399 7.98 1.41 -37.06
CA LYS A 399 6.58 0.96 -36.84
C LYS A 399 6.14 -0.28 -37.64
N ILE A 400 7.09 -1.07 -38.12
CA ILE A 400 6.90 -2.23 -39.01
C ILE A 400 6.08 -3.41 -38.41
N ASP A 401 5.69 -3.35 -37.13
CA ASP A 401 4.92 -4.39 -36.45
C ASP A 401 3.41 -4.09 -36.35
N ASP A 402 2.93 -2.93 -36.85
CA ASP A 402 1.50 -2.63 -36.96
C ASP A 402 0.86 -3.14 -38.28
N VAL A 403 -0.31 -2.60 -38.66
CA VAL A 403 -1.06 -3.02 -39.87
C VAL A 403 -1.09 -1.93 -40.97
N ASP A 404 -0.45 -0.80 -40.75
CA ASP A 404 -0.44 0.40 -41.59
C ASP A 404 0.96 0.62 -42.20
N SER A 405 1.24 -0.13 -43.26
CA SER A 405 2.49 -0.02 -44.02
C SER A 405 2.69 1.33 -44.74
N SER A 406 1.82 2.33 -44.54
CA SER A 406 2.12 3.72 -44.93
C SER A 406 3.08 4.39 -43.95
N ASN A 407 3.25 3.82 -42.75
CA ASN A 407 4.00 4.41 -41.65
C ASN A 407 5.31 3.64 -41.31
N ASP A 408 5.66 2.57 -42.03
CA ASP A 408 6.82 1.68 -41.83
C ASP A 408 8.19 2.38 -41.64
N MET A 409 8.37 3.61 -42.15
CA MET A 409 9.61 4.39 -42.01
C MET A 409 9.57 5.43 -40.88
N HIS A 410 8.48 5.47 -40.11
CA HIS A 410 8.33 6.27 -38.90
C HIS A 410 8.84 5.50 -37.68
N LEU A 411 9.34 6.23 -36.67
CA LEU A 411 9.76 5.65 -35.40
C LEU A 411 8.54 5.37 -34.51
N ALA A 412 8.61 4.29 -33.74
CA ALA A 412 7.65 3.99 -32.69
C ALA A 412 7.75 5.03 -31.55
N PRO A 413 6.65 5.37 -30.84
CA PRO A 413 6.62 6.46 -29.85
C PRO A 413 7.59 6.29 -28.66
N PHE A 414 8.08 5.08 -28.42
CA PHE A 414 9.05 4.75 -27.37
C PHE A 414 10.50 4.74 -27.85
N SER A 415 10.75 4.88 -29.16
CA SER A 415 12.09 4.79 -29.74
C SER A 415 13.08 5.73 -29.06
N ASP A 416 14.27 5.23 -28.77
CA ASP A 416 15.35 6.05 -28.19
C ASP A 416 16.07 6.90 -29.24
N TYR A 417 15.68 6.81 -30.52
CA TYR A 417 16.11 7.68 -31.62
C TYR A 417 15.32 9.00 -31.67
N LEU A 418 14.25 9.12 -30.86
CA LEU A 418 13.53 10.38 -30.62
C LEU A 418 14.17 11.18 -29.48
N ASP A 419 14.22 12.50 -29.61
CA ASP A 419 14.80 13.45 -28.65
C ASP A 419 16.24 13.09 -28.20
N VAL A 420 17.14 12.68 -29.11
CA VAL A 420 18.48 12.16 -28.75
C VAL A 420 19.41 13.17 -28.09
N ASN A 421 19.11 14.46 -28.22
CA ASN A 421 19.75 15.56 -27.50
C ASN A 421 18.75 16.38 -26.65
N GLY A 422 17.51 15.88 -26.49
CA GLY A 422 16.39 16.55 -25.83
C GLY A 422 15.45 17.35 -26.72
N THR A 423 15.74 17.54 -28.02
CA THR A 423 14.84 18.23 -28.98
C THR A 423 14.96 17.78 -30.44
N THR A 424 15.95 16.95 -30.80
CA THR A 424 16.23 16.55 -32.19
C THR A 424 16.19 15.03 -32.30
N ASP A 425 15.58 14.54 -33.38
CA ASP A 425 15.37 13.11 -33.67
C ASP A 425 16.39 12.59 -34.69
N ILE A 426 16.59 11.27 -34.76
CA ILE A 426 17.40 10.60 -35.81
C ILE A 426 16.48 9.99 -36.87
N GLY A 427 16.52 10.53 -38.08
CA GLY A 427 15.67 10.16 -39.22
C GLY A 427 14.82 11.32 -39.72
N ALA A 428 14.00 11.03 -40.73
CA ALA A 428 13.05 11.97 -41.33
C ALA A 428 11.74 12.11 -40.54
N TYR A 429 11.42 11.12 -39.70
CA TYR A 429 10.29 11.20 -38.80
C TYR A 429 10.70 11.96 -37.54
N SER A 430 9.94 13.01 -37.20
CA SER A 430 10.19 13.83 -36.01
C SER A 430 8.92 13.97 -35.18
N THR A 431 9.06 13.71 -33.88
CA THR A 431 8.02 13.85 -32.85
C THR A 431 8.66 13.74 -31.48
N ALA A 432 8.11 14.41 -30.46
CA ALA A 432 8.51 14.16 -29.09
C ALA A 432 8.27 12.68 -28.72
N ARG A 433 9.24 12.05 -28.05
CA ARG A 433 9.10 10.69 -27.52
C ARG A 433 7.99 10.66 -26.46
N GLY A 434 7.20 9.59 -26.46
CA GLY A 434 6.27 9.31 -25.37
C GLY A 434 6.99 8.98 -24.05
N ASN A 435 6.18 8.84 -23.00
CA ASN A 435 6.60 8.37 -21.67
C ASN A 435 5.56 7.44 -21.01
N SER A 436 4.58 6.94 -21.77
CA SER A 436 3.55 6.04 -21.29
C SER A 436 3.22 5.04 -22.38
N PHE A 437 3.40 3.74 -22.10
CA PHE A 437 3.39 2.69 -23.10
C PHE A 437 2.70 1.42 -22.58
N THR A 438 1.89 0.79 -23.43
CA THR A 438 1.15 -0.44 -23.08
C THR A 438 1.76 -1.65 -23.77
N ILE A 439 2.07 -2.70 -23.01
CA ILE A 439 2.55 -3.99 -23.53
C ILE A 439 1.45 -5.04 -23.37
N ASN A 440 1.00 -5.64 -24.48
CA ASN A 440 -0.05 -6.66 -24.48
C ASN A 440 0.35 -7.86 -25.36
N PRO A 441 0.71 -9.03 -24.78
CA PRO A 441 1.16 -10.21 -25.52
C PRO A 441 0.04 -10.90 -26.33
N SER A 442 -1.21 -10.44 -26.18
CA SER A 442 -2.38 -10.88 -26.95
C SER A 442 -2.95 -9.79 -27.87
N GLY A 443 -2.35 -8.61 -27.88
CA GLY A 443 -2.80 -7.45 -28.66
C GLY A 443 -2.22 -7.42 -30.07
N THR A 444 -2.88 -6.66 -30.95
CA THR A 444 -2.29 -6.16 -32.20
C THR A 444 -1.61 -4.83 -31.88
N ILE A 445 -0.39 -4.60 -32.37
CA ILE A 445 0.31 -3.33 -32.19
C ILE A 445 -0.37 -2.26 -33.07
N ASP A 446 -0.56 -1.07 -32.51
CA ASP A 446 -1.15 0.11 -33.17
C ASP A 446 -0.44 1.43 -32.78
N TYR A 447 0.62 1.33 -31.97
CA TYR A 447 1.40 2.42 -31.39
C TYR A 447 0.56 3.57 -30.78
N SER A 448 -0.63 3.26 -30.25
CA SER A 448 -1.54 4.23 -29.63
C SER A 448 -2.32 3.66 -28.44
N SER A 449 -2.78 2.40 -28.52
CA SER A 449 -3.33 1.62 -27.41
C SER A 449 -2.45 0.42 -27.01
N VAL A 450 -1.71 -0.17 -27.96
CA VAL A 450 -0.76 -1.27 -27.77
C VAL A 450 0.54 -0.92 -28.49
N HIS A 451 1.63 -0.86 -27.73
CA HIS A 451 2.94 -0.40 -28.19
C HIS A 451 3.91 -1.55 -28.46
N ALA A 452 3.79 -2.65 -27.71
CA ALA A 452 4.55 -3.87 -27.93
C ALA A 452 3.77 -5.11 -27.47
N THR A 453 4.19 -6.28 -27.95
CA THR A 453 3.69 -7.60 -27.48
C THR A 453 4.67 -8.28 -26.52
N THR A 454 5.94 -7.85 -26.46
CA THR A 454 6.99 -8.40 -25.59
C THR A 454 7.61 -7.33 -24.68
N THR A 455 8.34 -7.76 -23.66
CA THR A 455 9.10 -6.87 -22.75
C THR A 455 10.39 -6.32 -23.35
N ASP A 456 10.77 -6.69 -24.58
CA ASP A 456 12.07 -6.32 -25.17
C ASP A 456 12.23 -4.80 -25.33
N MET A 457 11.12 -4.07 -25.55
CA MET A 457 11.12 -2.60 -25.59
C MET A 457 11.54 -1.93 -24.28
N LEU A 458 11.48 -2.63 -23.14
CA LEU A 458 11.90 -2.10 -21.83
C LEU A 458 13.42 -1.88 -21.75
N ALA A 459 14.20 -2.50 -22.64
CA ALA A 459 15.65 -2.30 -22.73
C ALA A 459 16.04 -0.85 -23.12
N ILE A 460 15.10 -0.03 -23.62
CA ILE A 460 15.31 1.39 -23.94
C ILE A 460 14.45 2.34 -23.09
N ALA A 461 14.05 1.90 -21.90
CA ALA A 461 13.35 2.74 -20.92
C ALA A 461 14.19 3.96 -20.50
N ARG A 462 13.51 5.11 -20.34
CA ARG A 462 14.06 6.39 -19.86
C ARG A 462 13.43 6.77 -18.52
N ASN A 463 14.10 7.63 -17.75
CA ASN A 463 13.58 8.11 -16.46
C ASN A 463 12.19 8.75 -16.61
N SER A 464 11.27 8.44 -15.70
CA SER A 464 9.86 8.83 -15.74
C SER A 464 8.98 8.14 -16.81
N ASP A 465 9.46 7.08 -17.47
CA ASP A 465 8.60 6.24 -18.29
C ASP A 465 7.61 5.43 -17.43
N THR A 466 6.39 5.27 -17.95
CA THR A 466 5.32 4.42 -17.41
C THR A 466 5.03 3.27 -18.37
N PHE A 467 4.99 2.05 -17.85
CA PHE A 467 4.73 0.83 -18.62
C PHE A 467 3.53 0.10 -18.03
N THR A 468 2.45 -0.03 -18.79
CA THR A 468 1.26 -0.80 -18.40
C THR A 468 1.31 -2.18 -19.07
N LEU A 469 1.35 -3.23 -18.26
CA LEU A 469 1.28 -4.62 -18.68
C LEU A 469 -0.18 -5.09 -18.65
N ALA A 470 -0.70 -5.52 -19.80
CA ALA A 470 -2.00 -6.18 -19.88
C ALA A 470 -1.99 -7.57 -19.18
N ALA A 471 -3.15 -8.24 -19.17
CA ALA A 471 -3.24 -9.63 -18.76
C ALA A 471 -2.40 -10.52 -19.72
N GLY A 472 -1.59 -11.41 -19.16
CA GLY A 472 -0.67 -12.26 -19.92
C GLY A 472 0.57 -12.69 -19.13
N THR A 473 1.40 -13.51 -19.76
CA THR A 473 2.69 -13.96 -19.21
C THR A 473 3.84 -13.29 -19.95
N TYR A 474 4.80 -12.77 -19.19
CA TYR A 474 5.92 -11.97 -19.68
C TYR A 474 7.26 -12.59 -19.30
N ASN A 475 8.27 -12.34 -20.14
CA ASN A 475 9.67 -12.65 -19.87
C ASN A 475 10.21 -11.82 -18.68
N PRO A 476 11.33 -12.22 -18.06
CA PRO A 476 11.96 -11.47 -16.98
C PRO A 476 12.26 -10.02 -17.37
N ILE A 477 12.11 -9.09 -16.43
CA ILE A 477 12.32 -7.65 -16.64
C ILE A 477 13.56 -7.21 -15.87
N SER A 478 14.39 -6.37 -16.49
CA SER A 478 15.58 -5.80 -15.86
C SER A 478 15.67 -4.30 -16.14
N PHE A 479 15.77 -3.50 -15.09
CA PHE A 479 16.00 -2.06 -15.16
C PHE A 479 17.33 -1.71 -14.48
N SER A 480 18.10 -0.81 -15.09
CA SER A 480 19.43 -0.43 -14.62
C SER A 480 19.67 1.07 -14.68
N SER A 481 20.09 1.68 -13.56
CA SER A 481 20.45 3.11 -13.45
C SER A 481 19.34 4.10 -13.83
N LEU A 482 18.07 3.72 -13.63
CA LEU A 482 16.89 4.53 -13.93
C LEU A 482 16.26 5.16 -12.68
N SER A 483 15.37 6.13 -12.87
CA SER A 483 14.54 6.68 -11.79
C SER A 483 13.14 7.10 -12.23
N SER A 484 12.23 7.14 -11.25
CA SER A 484 10.82 7.52 -11.43
C SER A 484 10.03 6.65 -12.42
N ILE A 485 10.51 5.43 -12.69
CA ILE A 485 9.83 4.47 -13.58
C ILE A 485 8.53 4.00 -12.92
N THR A 486 7.49 3.75 -13.71
CA THR A 486 6.31 3.02 -13.25
C THR A 486 6.12 1.76 -14.09
N LEU A 487 5.93 0.60 -13.43
CA LEU A 487 5.49 -0.65 -14.04
C LEU A 487 4.18 -1.07 -13.35
N ASP A 488 3.09 -1.04 -14.10
CA ASP A 488 1.72 -1.26 -13.64
C ASP A 488 1.09 -2.45 -14.39
N GLY A 489 0.17 -3.19 -13.77
CA GLY A 489 -0.33 -4.46 -14.28
C GLY A 489 -1.84 -4.67 -14.12
N ALA A 490 -2.37 -5.71 -14.77
CA ALA A 490 -3.77 -6.12 -14.69
C ALA A 490 -4.07 -7.03 -13.47
N GLY A 491 -3.43 -6.74 -12.34
CA GLY A 491 -3.50 -7.53 -11.11
C GLY A 491 -3.00 -8.97 -11.30
N ALA A 492 -3.67 -9.91 -10.64
CA ALA A 492 -3.31 -11.34 -10.65
C ALA A 492 -3.31 -12.03 -12.04
N THR A 493 -3.69 -11.33 -13.11
CA THR A 493 -3.66 -11.85 -14.50
C THR A 493 -2.43 -11.42 -15.30
N THR A 494 -1.61 -10.51 -14.77
CA THR A 494 -0.29 -10.14 -15.31
C THR A 494 0.78 -10.95 -14.57
N ILE A 495 1.55 -11.76 -15.29
CA ILE A 495 2.52 -12.70 -14.71
C ILE A 495 3.90 -12.46 -15.31
N ILE A 496 4.89 -12.11 -14.50
CA ILE A 496 6.30 -12.01 -14.89
C ILE A 496 7.02 -13.28 -14.41
N ASN A 497 7.59 -14.04 -15.34
CA ASN A 497 8.13 -15.38 -15.08
C ASN A 497 9.66 -15.39 -15.15
N GLY A 498 10.34 -15.50 -13.99
CA GLY A 498 11.80 -15.42 -13.89
C GLY A 498 12.56 -16.62 -14.45
N GLY A 499 11.93 -17.79 -14.44
CA GLY A 499 12.54 -19.05 -14.88
C GLY A 499 13.77 -19.45 -14.06
N THR A 500 14.54 -20.42 -14.58
CA THR A 500 15.61 -21.08 -13.81
C THR A 500 16.92 -20.29 -13.71
N THR A 501 17.05 -19.15 -14.38
CA THR A 501 18.33 -18.44 -14.57
C THR A 501 18.26 -16.92 -14.31
N SER A 502 17.12 -16.39 -13.86
CA SER A 502 16.97 -14.94 -13.64
C SER A 502 15.96 -14.60 -12.54
N SER A 503 16.01 -13.35 -12.06
CA SER A 503 14.98 -12.78 -11.17
C SER A 503 13.85 -12.20 -12.03
N SER A 504 12.58 -12.40 -11.63
CA SER A 504 11.43 -11.95 -12.46
C SER A 504 11.46 -10.44 -12.71
N LEU A 505 11.83 -9.65 -11.70
CA LEU A 505 12.16 -8.23 -11.84
C LEU A 505 13.49 -7.90 -11.14
N LEU A 506 14.49 -7.50 -11.91
CA LEU A 506 15.81 -7.06 -11.43
C LEU A 506 15.95 -5.54 -11.50
N LEU A 507 16.25 -4.90 -10.37
CA LEU A 507 16.34 -3.46 -10.21
C LEU A 507 17.74 -3.06 -9.74
N THR A 508 18.62 -2.67 -10.66
CA THR A 508 20.03 -2.32 -10.36
C THR A 508 20.26 -0.81 -10.39
N ASN A 509 20.56 -0.18 -9.25
CA ASN A 509 20.64 1.28 -9.11
C ASN A 509 19.37 2.03 -9.59
N VAL A 510 18.19 1.42 -9.47
CA VAL A 510 16.89 2.00 -9.85
C VAL A 510 16.27 2.70 -8.65
N ASN A 511 15.79 3.93 -8.81
CA ASN A 511 15.40 4.77 -7.67
C ASN A 511 14.02 5.42 -7.81
N ASN A 512 13.34 5.67 -6.69
CA ASN A 512 12.06 6.40 -6.62
C ASN A 512 10.98 5.87 -7.59
N SER A 513 11.02 4.60 -7.95
CA SER A 513 10.18 3.98 -8.98
C SER A 513 9.08 3.09 -8.38
N THR A 514 7.98 2.90 -9.10
CA THR A 514 6.76 2.20 -8.66
C THR A 514 6.55 0.92 -9.46
N PHE A 515 6.20 -0.17 -8.78
CA PHE A 515 6.01 -1.50 -9.36
C PHE A 515 4.76 -2.15 -8.74
N GLN A 516 3.68 -2.35 -9.49
CA GLN A 516 2.40 -2.72 -8.88
C GLN A 516 1.52 -3.62 -9.74
N ASP A 517 0.57 -4.27 -9.06
CA ASP A 517 -0.56 -4.98 -9.66
C ASP A 517 -0.17 -6.14 -10.61
N PHE A 518 0.76 -7.01 -10.18
CA PHE A 518 1.16 -8.20 -10.94
C PHE A 518 1.62 -9.39 -10.07
N VAL A 519 1.81 -10.56 -10.71
CA VAL A 519 2.41 -11.77 -10.13
C VAL A 519 3.86 -11.91 -10.61
N ILE A 520 4.77 -12.27 -9.71
CA ILE A 520 6.18 -12.61 -9.99
C ILE A 520 6.43 -14.06 -9.56
N GLN A 521 6.82 -14.94 -10.49
CA GLN A 521 6.93 -16.37 -10.17
C GLN A 521 8.04 -17.14 -10.88
N ASN A 522 8.35 -18.31 -10.31
CA ASN A 522 9.29 -19.34 -10.77
C ASN A 522 10.75 -18.87 -10.96
N ALA A 523 11.16 -17.75 -10.37
CA ALA A 523 12.53 -17.27 -10.39
C ALA A 523 13.44 -18.10 -9.46
N SER A 524 13.80 -19.33 -9.85
CA SER A 524 14.68 -20.20 -9.05
C SER A 524 15.43 -21.21 -9.90
N SER A 525 16.73 -21.34 -9.69
CA SER A 525 17.44 -22.54 -10.13
C SER A 525 16.90 -23.76 -9.40
N THR A 526 16.83 -24.88 -10.09
CA THR A 526 16.62 -26.22 -9.51
C THR A 526 17.93 -26.99 -9.33
N ILE A 527 19.05 -26.44 -9.81
CA ILE A 527 20.37 -27.06 -9.75
C ILE A 527 21.01 -26.74 -8.39
N PRO A 528 21.34 -27.75 -7.57
CA PRO A 528 22.14 -27.57 -6.37
C PRO A 528 23.63 -27.48 -6.70
N THR A 529 24.35 -26.70 -5.90
CA THR A 529 25.81 -26.85 -5.73
C THR A 529 26.09 -27.47 -4.36
N TYR A 530 27.27 -28.06 -4.16
CA TYR A 530 27.65 -28.70 -2.90
C TYR A 530 29.07 -28.31 -2.51
N THR A 531 29.29 -27.96 -1.25
CA THR A 531 30.64 -27.67 -0.72
C THR A 531 31.01 -28.54 0.47
N ALA A 532 32.23 -29.09 0.48
CA ALA A 532 32.75 -29.95 1.54
C ALA A 532 33.58 -29.17 2.58
N THR A 533 33.52 -29.61 3.83
CA THR A 533 34.54 -29.28 4.85
C THR A 533 35.80 -30.11 4.62
N ASN A 534 36.98 -29.59 4.96
CA ASN A 534 38.18 -30.42 5.11
C ASN A 534 37.99 -31.34 6.33
N MET A 535 38.28 -32.63 6.18
CA MET A 535 38.11 -33.61 7.23
C MET A 535 39.25 -34.63 7.21
N ILE A 536 40.02 -34.64 8.30
CA ILE A 536 41.08 -35.62 8.57
C ILE A 536 40.65 -36.41 9.80
N PHE A 537 40.93 -37.72 9.82
CA PHE A 537 40.57 -38.59 10.93
C PHE A 537 41.79 -39.21 11.62
N ASP A 538 41.64 -39.45 12.92
CA ASP A 538 42.55 -40.22 13.76
C ASP A 538 41.99 -41.63 13.97
N TYR A 539 42.84 -42.66 13.84
CA TYR A 539 42.50 -44.05 14.11
C TYR A 539 43.71 -44.86 14.58
N GLY A 540 43.52 -45.75 15.57
CA GLY A 540 44.59 -46.60 16.12
C GLY A 540 45.69 -45.89 16.91
N GLY A 541 45.74 -44.56 16.87
CA GLY A 541 46.81 -43.72 17.41
C GLY A 541 47.54 -42.90 16.33
N ASP A 542 47.24 -43.13 15.05
CA ASP A 542 47.77 -42.40 13.90
C ASP A 542 46.74 -41.38 13.37
N THR A 543 47.21 -40.30 12.76
CA THR A 543 46.41 -39.28 12.04
C THR A 543 46.53 -39.50 10.53
N TYR A 544 45.42 -39.52 9.81
CA TYR A 544 45.36 -39.94 8.40
C TYR A 544 45.42 -38.75 7.44
N GLY A 545 46.53 -38.00 7.46
CA GLY A 545 46.70 -36.76 6.71
C GLY A 545 48.02 -36.58 5.96
N ASP A 546 48.84 -37.62 5.76
CA ASP A 546 50.23 -37.55 5.24
C ASP A 546 50.31 -37.28 3.71
N THR A 547 49.46 -36.41 3.18
CA THR A 547 49.19 -36.28 1.74
C THR A 547 50.37 -35.75 0.92
N THR A 548 51.39 -35.12 1.53
CA THR A 548 52.60 -34.67 0.80
C THR A 548 53.30 -35.77 -0.01
N ILE A 549 53.21 -37.03 0.41
CA ILE A 549 53.82 -38.16 -0.32
C ILE A 549 53.06 -38.55 -1.60
N LEU A 550 51.81 -38.12 -1.75
CA LEU A 550 51.02 -38.20 -2.99
C LEU A 550 51.28 -37.01 -3.94
N GLY A 551 51.87 -35.93 -3.41
CA GLY A 551 52.24 -34.74 -4.19
C GLY A 551 51.62 -33.43 -3.70
N SER A 552 50.86 -33.44 -2.59
CA SER A 552 50.27 -32.22 -2.03
C SER A 552 51.33 -31.17 -1.67
N PRO A 553 51.00 -29.86 -1.71
CA PRO A 553 51.89 -28.81 -1.21
C PRO A 553 52.20 -28.87 0.30
N ALA A 554 51.31 -29.50 1.08
CA ALA A 554 51.39 -29.71 2.51
C ALA A 554 50.47 -30.88 2.92
N ASP A 555 50.64 -31.40 4.14
CA ASP A 555 49.79 -32.45 4.71
C ASP A 555 48.43 -31.88 5.17
N ASN A 556 47.45 -32.77 5.41
CA ASN A 556 46.06 -32.49 5.78
C ASN A 556 45.17 -31.96 4.64
N TYR A 557 45.33 -32.51 3.44
CA TYR A 557 44.28 -32.51 2.42
C TYR A 557 43.33 -33.69 2.68
N THR A 558 42.03 -33.50 2.40
CA THR A 558 41.11 -34.62 2.19
C THR A 558 41.26 -35.07 0.73
N GLU A 559 41.46 -36.36 0.51
CA GLU A 559 41.54 -36.95 -0.83
C GLU A 559 40.15 -37.43 -1.30
N MET A 560 39.94 -37.52 -2.62
CA MET A 560 38.72 -38.11 -3.19
C MET A 560 39.00 -38.69 -4.57
N PHE A 561 38.26 -39.72 -4.98
CA PHE A 561 38.30 -40.19 -6.37
C PHE A 561 37.55 -39.24 -7.30
N SER A 562 38.19 -38.75 -8.36
CA SER A 562 37.53 -37.94 -9.40
C SER A 562 36.88 -38.79 -10.51
N GLY A 563 37.09 -40.12 -10.51
CA GLY A 563 36.34 -41.04 -11.36
C GLY A 563 36.56 -42.53 -11.11
N ALA A 564 35.73 -43.36 -11.74
CA ALA A 564 35.68 -44.82 -11.57
C ALA A 564 36.72 -45.62 -12.40
N THR A 565 37.85 -45.02 -12.81
CA THR A 565 38.81 -45.65 -13.74
C THR A 565 40.25 -45.59 -13.24
N GLY A 566 40.63 -46.55 -12.40
CA GLY A 566 41.97 -46.66 -11.84
C GLY A 566 42.17 -45.76 -10.61
N CYS A 567 43.42 -45.51 -10.27
CA CYS A 567 43.79 -44.77 -9.06
C CYS A 567 43.84 -43.25 -9.28
N ASP A 568 42.80 -42.70 -9.93
CA ASP A 568 42.63 -41.26 -10.14
C ASP A 568 42.02 -40.65 -8.87
N MET A 569 42.89 -40.30 -7.92
CA MET A 569 42.56 -39.53 -6.72
C MET A 569 42.99 -38.09 -6.92
N ASP A 570 42.09 -37.16 -6.60
CA ASP A 570 42.32 -35.73 -6.72
C ASP A 570 42.65 -35.11 -5.36
N VAL A 571 43.81 -34.45 -5.33
CA VAL A 571 44.53 -33.99 -4.12
C VAL A 571 44.05 -32.59 -3.74
N GLU A 572 42.73 -32.42 -3.60
CA GLU A 572 42.11 -31.14 -3.91
C GLU A 572 41.80 -30.20 -2.73
N TRP A 573 41.38 -30.69 -1.55
CA TRP A 573 40.92 -29.77 -0.49
C TRP A 573 41.59 -29.87 0.88
N ASN A 574 42.29 -28.79 1.25
CA ASN A 574 42.78 -28.52 2.60
C ASN A 574 42.01 -27.39 3.34
N VAL A 575 40.95 -26.86 2.73
CA VAL A 575 40.13 -25.75 3.26
C VAL A 575 38.66 -26.16 3.35
N ASP A 576 37.94 -25.57 4.31
CA ASP A 576 36.48 -25.69 4.37
C ASP A 576 35.81 -24.87 3.25
N GLY A 577 34.78 -25.44 2.64
CA GLY A 577 33.99 -24.80 1.58
C GLY A 577 34.44 -25.16 0.15
N TYR A 578 35.21 -26.22 -0.04
CA TYR A 578 35.64 -26.68 -1.37
C TYR A 578 34.46 -27.20 -2.20
N ASP A 579 34.40 -26.89 -3.50
CA ASP A 579 33.29 -27.27 -4.37
C ASP A 579 33.39 -28.74 -4.79
N VAL A 580 32.34 -29.52 -4.48
CA VAL A 580 32.23 -30.95 -4.83
C VAL A 580 30.99 -31.24 -5.68
N THR A 581 30.42 -30.21 -6.33
CA THR A 581 29.10 -30.27 -6.98
C THR A 581 28.96 -31.43 -7.97
N ASP A 582 29.95 -31.65 -8.83
CA ASP A 582 29.89 -32.67 -9.89
C ASP A 582 30.01 -34.12 -9.36
N TYR A 583 30.36 -34.30 -8.09
CA TYR A 583 30.61 -35.60 -7.46
C TYR A 583 29.46 -36.09 -6.55
N VAL A 584 28.46 -35.25 -6.25
CA VAL A 584 27.37 -35.56 -5.31
C VAL A 584 26.12 -36.06 -6.02
N SER A 585 26.04 -37.38 -6.21
CA SER A 585 24.89 -38.07 -6.82
C SER A 585 24.33 -39.25 -6.01
N ASP A 586 25.09 -39.78 -5.04
CA ASP A 586 24.78 -40.99 -4.26
C ASP A 586 25.55 -40.95 -2.91
N ASP A 587 25.39 -41.97 -2.07
CA ASP A 587 26.10 -42.12 -0.80
C ASP A 587 27.64 -42.12 -0.99
N TRP A 588 28.37 -41.60 0.01
CA TRP A 588 29.84 -41.59 0.03
C TRP A 588 30.37 -42.38 1.25
N HIS A 589 31.43 -43.15 1.06
CA HIS A 589 32.15 -43.94 2.07
C HIS A 589 33.37 -43.19 2.61
N LEU A 590 33.87 -43.59 3.79
CA LEU A 590 35.19 -43.19 4.31
C LEU A 590 36.18 -44.33 4.13
N TRP A 591 37.34 -44.04 3.53
CA TRP A 591 38.47 -44.94 3.45
C TRP A 591 39.68 -44.34 4.16
N LEU A 592 40.18 -45.05 5.18
CA LEU A 592 41.43 -44.76 5.86
C LEU A 592 42.43 -45.85 5.50
N PHE A 593 43.56 -45.49 4.90
CA PHE A 593 44.51 -46.48 4.39
C PHE A 593 45.98 -46.07 4.55
N SER A 594 46.84 -47.08 4.47
CA SER A 594 48.30 -46.97 4.44
C SER A 594 48.84 -47.23 3.03
N ALA A 595 49.66 -46.35 2.49
CA ALA A 595 50.45 -46.60 1.27
C ALA A 595 51.73 -45.75 1.26
N LEU A 596 52.74 -46.20 0.51
CA LEU A 596 54.04 -45.53 0.30
C LEU A 596 54.87 -45.18 1.56
N GLY A 597 54.30 -45.30 2.77
CA GLY A 597 54.89 -44.91 4.05
C GLY A 597 54.04 -43.92 4.86
N GLY A 598 52.91 -43.43 4.34
CA GLY A 598 51.99 -42.50 5.01
C GLY A 598 50.56 -43.05 5.19
N LYS A 599 49.76 -42.27 5.92
CA LYS A 599 48.34 -42.51 6.27
C LYS A 599 47.44 -41.46 5.60
N PHE A 600 46.33 -41.88 4.98
CA PHE A 600 45.46 -40.98 4.20
C PHE A 600 43.98 -41.09 4.54
N THR A 601 43.29 -39.95 4.48
CA THR A 601 41.82 -39.84 4.55
C THR A 601 41.27 -39.64 3.14
N VAL A 602 40.46 -40.58 2.66
CA VAL A 602 39.77 -40.48 1.37
C VAL A 602 38.26 -40.56 1.55
N LEU A 603 37.53 -39.68 0.87
CA LEU A 603 36.10 -39.88 0.62
C LEU A 603 35.90 -40.60 -0.71
N VAL A 604 35.06 -41.64 -0.70
CA VAL A 604 34.84 -42.49 -1.86
C VAL A 604 33.35 -42.49 -2.20
N PRO A 605 32.91 -41.77 -3.25
CA PRO A 605 31.53 -41.87 -3.74
C PRO A 605 31.20 -43.32 -4.17
N ASP A 606 30.04 -43.86 -3.78
CA ASP A 606 29.61 -45.23 -4.12
C ASP A 606 29.55 -45.43 -5.65
N GLN A 607 29.15 -44.37 -6.37
CA GLN A 607 29.14 -44.31 -7.84
C GLN A 607 30.51 -44.60 -8.50
N PHE A 608 31.61 -44.48 -7.75
CA PHE A 608 32.95 -44.82 -8.22
C PHE A 608 33.41 -46.18 -7.67
N TYR A 609 33.36 -46.40 -6.34
CA TYR A 609 33.79 -47.66 -5.73
C TYR A 609 33.02 -48.03 -4.45
N ALA A 610 32.09 -48.99 -4.56
CA ALA A 610 31.25 -49.50 -3.48
C ALA A 610 31.94 -50.40 -2.42
N SER A 611 33.28 -50.49 -2.37
CA SER A 611 34.02 -51.19 -1.30
C SER A 611 35.53 -50.96 -1.36
N ALA A 612 36.20 -51.04 -0.20
CA ALA A 612 37.67 -51.01 -0.08
C ALA A 612 38.39 -51.96 -1.05
N ALA A 613 37.91 -53.21 -1.18
CA ALA A 613 38.54 -54.21 -2.04
C ALA A 613 38.42 -53.88 -3.54
N ALA A 614 37.45 -53.05 -3.95
CA ALA A 614 37.37 -52.54 -5.31
C ALA A 614 38.40 -51.42 -5.54
N VAL A 615 38.60 -50.54 -4.56
CA VAL A 615 39.62 -49.48 -4.60
C VAL A 615 41.04 -50.06 -4.58
N GLU A 616 41.33 -51.00 -3.68
CA GLU A 616 42.64 -51.68 -3.63
C GLU A 616 42.98 -52.39 -4.95
N ALA A 617 41.98 -52.93 -5.66
CA ALA A 617 42.15 -53.53 -6.98
C ALA A 617 42.33 -52.49 -8.12
N ALA A 618 41.80 -51.27 -7.96
CA ALA A 618 41.99 -50.15 -8.89
C ALA A 618 43.32 -49.40 -8.68
N CYS A 619 43.95 -49.54 -7.50
CA CYS A 619 45.18 -48.87 -7.07
C CYS A 619 46.42 -49.80 -6.93
N PRO A 620 46.72 -50.72 -7.86
CA PRO A 620 47.76 -51.74 -7.66
C PRO A 620 49.19 -51.16 -7.51
N GLU A 621 49.49 -50.03 -8.15
CA GLU A 621 50.84 -49.43 -8.12
C GLU A 621 51.18 -48.76 -6.78
N ALA A 622 50.19 -48.18 -6.10
CA ALA A 622 50.35 -47.67 -4.74
C ALA A 622 50.39 -48.81 -3.69
N SER A 623 49.86 -49.99 -4.03
CA SER A 623 49.69 -51.14 -3.14
C SER A 623 49.08 -50.75 -1.77
N PRO A 624 47.93 -50.06 -1.76
CA PRO A 624 47.30 -49.59 -0.54
C PRO A 624 46.84 -50.74 0.35
N THR A 625 46.88 -50.52 1.65
CA THR A 625 46.34 -51.42 2.67
C THR A 625 45.29 -50.67 3.48
N THR A 626 44.04 -51.11 3.41
CA THR A 626 42.93 -50.54 4.19
C THR A 626 43.17 -50.73 5.69
N ASP A 627 43.20 -49.62 6.43
CA ASP A 627 43.18 -49.62 7.91
C ASP A 627 41.73 -49.56 8.44
N VAL A 628 40.88 -48.75 7.80
CA VAL A 628 39.43 -48.68 8.05
C VAL A 628 38.66 -48.42 6.75
N TRP A 629 37.50 -49.04 6.60
CA TRP A 629 36.47 -48.65 5.66
C TRP A 629 35.15 -48.45 6.41
N ILE A 630 34.43 -47.38 6.12
CA ILE A 630 33.13 -47.08 6.74
C ILE A 630 32.12 -46.79 5.64
N ASP A 631 31.11 -47.65 5.55
CA ASP A 631 30.04 -47.51 4.60
C ASP A 631 29.17 -46.28 4.89
N ASN A 632 28.90 -45.50 3.84
CA ASN A 632 27.89 -44.44 3.83
C ASN A 632 28.13 -43.42 4.97
N VAL A 633 29.37 -42.89 5.02
CA VAL A 633 29.79 -41.84 5.95
C VAL A 633 29.08 -40.52 5.69
N PHE A 634 28.70 -40.25 4.43
CA PHE A 634 27.66 -39.31 4.07
C PHE A 634 26.55 -40.05 3.31
N GLN A 635 25.31 -39.87 3.78
CA GLN A 635 24.12 -40.47 3.18
C GLN A 635 23.36 -39.44 2.33
N TYR A 636 23.16 -39.76 1.06
CA TYR A 636 22.49 -38.95 0.04
C TYR A 636 20.99 -39.23 0.03
N SER A 637 20.17 -38.21 0.31
CA SER A 637 18.72 -38.32 0.18
C SER A 637 18.09 -37.01 -0.29
N GLY A 638 17.37 -37.04 -1.42
CA GLY A 638 16.73 -35.85 -1.98
C GLY A 638 17.70 -34.71 -2.35
N GLY A 639 18.98 -35.03 -2.57
CA GLY A 639 20.05 -34.06 -2.71
C GLY A 639 20.52 -33.45 -1.38
N ILE A 640 20.49 -34.19 -0.26
CA ILE A 640 21.05 -33.76 1.03
C ILE A 640 22.04 -34.83 1.47
N MET A 641 23.26 -34.42 1.83
CA MET A 641 24.31 -35.30 2.35
C MET A 641 24.32 -35.27 3.88
N THR A 642 24.07 -36.40 4.52
CA THR A 642 23.92 -36.52 5.98
C THR A 642 25.10 -37.26 6.59
N TYR A 643 25.89 -36.58 7.43
CA TYR A 643 27.08 -37.17 8.06
C TYR A 643 26.72 -38.23 9.13
N ASN A 644 27.19 -39.46 8.93
CA ASN A 644 26.91 -40.61 9.78
C ASN A 644 27.95 -40.75 10.92
N SER A 645 27.94 -39.78 11.84
CA SER A 645 28.83 -39.75 13.01
C SER A 645 28.76 -41.01 13.88
N SER A 646 27.63 -41.72 13.88
CA SER A 646 27.45 -42.98 14.60
C SER A 646 28.26 -44.13 14.00
N ALA A 647 28.36 -44.23 12.67
CA ALA A 647 29.19 -45.23 12.00
C ALA A 647 30.70 -44.96 12.23
N VAL A 648 31.11 -43.69 12.15
CA VAL A 648 32.49 -43.25 12.43
C VAL A 648 32.90 -43.63 13.86
N ALA A 649 32.08 -43.29 14.85
CA ALA A 649 32.33 -43.66 16.24
C ALA A 649 32.29 -45.19 16.49
N ALA A 650 31.43 -45.93 15.79
CA ALA A 650 31.34 -47.39 15.90
C ALA A 650 32.57 -48.11 15.33
N ALA A 651 33.23 -47.54 14.32
CA ALA A 651 34.51 -48.03 13.79
C ALA A 651 35.71 -47.70 14.70
N GLY A 652 35.52 -46.91 15.77
CA GLY A 652 36.61 -46.43 16.63
C GLY A 652 37.45 -45.31 16.01
N VAL A 653 36.92 -44.66 14.98
CA VAL A 653 37.53 -43.51 14.29
C VAL A 653 37.05 -42.21 14.96
N THR A 654 37.93 -41.21 15.03
CA THR A 654 37.59 -39.85 15.52
C THR A 654 38.06 -38.79 14.55
N LEU A 655 37.33 -37.68 14.43
CA LEU A 655 37.79 -36.53 13.64
C LEU A 655 39.00 -35.88 14.34
N THR A 656 40.04 -35.54 13.57
CA THR A 656 41.28 -34.95 14.08
C THR A 656 41.03 -33.59 14.74
N SER A 657 41.75 -33.32 15.83
CA SER A 657 41.58 -32.11 16.64
C SER A 657 41.93 -30.83 15.90
N GLY A 658 40.92 -30.09 15.44
CA GLY A 658 41.05 -28.79 14.77
C GLY A 658 40.20 -28.67 13.51
N MET A 659 39.71 -29.79 12.98
CA MET A 659 38.80 -29.84 11.82
C MET A 659 37.37 -29.43 12.20
N THR A 660 36.57 -29.00 11.23
CA THR A 660 35.16 -28.65 11.43
C THR A 660 34.31 -29.87 11.81
N ASN A 661 33.60 -29.77 12.95
CA ASN A 661 32.92 -30.89 13.59
C ASN A 661 31.42 -30.56 13.86
N PRO A 662 30.46 -31.31 13.31
CA PRO A 662 30.65 -32.43 12.38
C PRO A 662 31.17 -31.97 11.00
N PRO A 663 31.90 -32.83 10.27
CA PRO A 663 32.14 -32.64 8.84
C PRO A 663 30.82 -32.55 8.08
N ALA A 664 30.82 -31.76 7.01
CA ALA A 664 29.62 -31.50 6.22
C ALA A 664 29.92 -31.47 4.72
N ILE A 665 28.97 -31.97 3.92
CA ILE A 665 28.86 -31.67 2.50
C ILE A 665 27.56 -30.86 2.35
N THR A 666 27.71 -29.54 2.24
CA THR A 666 26.63 -28.56 2.36
C THR A 666 26.04 -28.26 1.00
N ARG A 667 24.77 -28.61 0.80
CA ARG A 667 24.03 -28.16 -0.39
C ARG A 667 23.71 -26.68 -0.32
N THR A 668 23.99 -25.98 -1.41
CA THR A 668 23.51 -24.64 -1.71
C THR A 668 22.58 -24.68 -2.94
N LEU A 669 21.65 -23.74 -3.07
CA LEU A 669 20.82 -23.56 -4.26
C LEU A 669 20.99 -22.11 -4.76
N SER A 670 21.13 -21.93 -6.07
CA SER A 670 21.20 -20.59 -6.68
C SER A 670 19.82 -19.93 -6.69
N GLY A 671 19.49 -19.24 -5.60
CA GLY A 671 18.27 -18.45 -5.46
C GLY A 671 18.29 -17.20 -6.34
N TYR A 672 17.33 -17.11 -7.26
CA TYR A 672 16.91 -15.85 -7.87
C TYR A 672 15.70 -15.29 -7.12
N ALA A 673 15.37 -14.02 -7.33
CA ALA A 673 14.27 -13.38 -6.61
C ALA A 673 13.05 -13.13 -7.49
N GLY A 674 11.86 -13.04 -6.88
CA GLY A 674 10.71 -12.43 -7.54
C GLY A 674 11.01 -10.97 -7.90
N ILE A 675 11.43 -10.17 -6.91
CA ILE A 675 12.02 -8.84 -7.10
C ILE A 675 13.38 -8.80 -6.42
N LYS A 676 14.42 -8.34 -7.14
CA LYS A 676 15.73 -8.02 -6.55
C LYS A 676 16.04 -6.53 -6.65
N PHE A 677 16.24 -5.88 -5.51
CA PHE A 677 16.86 -4.56 -5.40
C PHE A 677 18.38 -4.74 -5.26
N ALA A 678 19.16 -4.16 -6.17
CA ALA A 678 20.60 -4.33 -6.26
C ALA A 678 21.36 -3.01 -6.40
N GLY A 679 22.61 -3.00 -5.93
CA GLY A 679 23.45 -1.80 -5.92
C GLY A 679 22.87 -0.75 -4.99
N THR A 680 22.63 0.46 -5.50
CA THR A 680 22.10 1.60 -4.74
C THR A 680 20.57 1.74 -4.79
N SER A 681 19.84 0.79 -5.39
CA SER A 681 18.39 0.93 -5.67
C SER A 681 17.57 1.33 -4.44
N SER A 682 17.05 2.56 -4.41
CA SER A 682 16.45 3.13 -3.20
C SER A 682 15.18 3.95 -3.42
N GLY A 683 14.36 4.06 -2.37
CA GLY A 683 13.11 4.85 -2.38
C GLY A 683 12.00 4.29 -3.27
N ASN A 684 12.14 3.07 -3.79
CA ASN A 684 11.14 2.46 -4.66
C ASN A 684 9.91 1.98 -3.86
N THR A 685 8.81 1.76 -4.57
CA THR A 685 7.56 1.23 -4.01
C THR A 685 7.06 0.03 -4.81
N VAL A 686 6.80 -1.07 -4.13
CA VAL A 686 6.11 -2.26 -4.63
C VAL A 686 4.74 -2.31 -3.95
N SER A 687 3.66 -2.51 -4.70
CA SER A 687 2.28 -2.52 -4.15
C SER A 687 1.40 -3.59 -4.81
N ASN A 688 0.60 -4.31 -4.04
CA ASN A 688 -0.33 -5.34 -4.55
C ASN A 688 0.34 -6.39 -5.49
N VAL A 689 1.56 -6.82 -5.13
CA VAL A 689 2.30 -7.83 -5.90
C VAL A 689 2.22 -9.19 -5.21
N THR A 690 2.01 -10.26 -5.98
CA THR A 690 2.09 -11.64 -5.48
C THR A 690 3.40 -12.29 -5.91
N SER A 691 4.25 -12.67 -4.96
CA SER A 691 5.50 -13.40 -5.17
C SER A 691 5.33 -14.86 -4.76
N SER A 692 5.59 -15.81 -5.68
CA SER A 692 5.51 -17.23 -5.38
C SER A 692 6.44 -18.12 -6.21
N LEU A 693 6.86 -19.25 -5.64
CA LEU A 693 7.74 -20.23 -6.30
C LEU A 693 9.10 -19.68 -6.76
N ASN A 694 9.51 -18.53 -6.21
CA ASN A 694 10.80 -17.89 -6.44
C ASN A 694 11.83 -18.43 -5.43
N GLY A 695 13.13 -18.33 -5.72
CA GLY A 695 14.18 -18.68 -4.76
C GLY A 695 14.06 -17.79 -3.51
N TYR A 696 14.03 -16.48 -3.76
CA TYR A 696 13.69 -15.46 -2.78
C TYR A 696 12.40 -14.73 -3.18
N GLY A 697 11.49 -14.46 -2.25
CA GLY A 697 10.26 -13.72 -2.53
C GLY A 697 10.55 -12.27 -2.93
N ILE A 698 11.30 -11.57 -2.07
CA ILE A 698 11.98 -10.29 -2.33
C ILE A 698 13.45 -10.41 -1.87
N TRP A 699 14.39 -9.81 -2.61
CA TRP A 699 15.81 -9.70 -2.23
C TRP A 699 16.26 -8.24 -2.20
N PHE A 700 16.71 -7.74 -1.05
CA PHE A 700 17.42 -6.46 -0.92
C PHE A 700 18.94 -6.71 -0.83
N SER A 701 19.75 -6.04 -1.64
CA SER A 701 21.19 -6.33 -1.75
C SER A 701 22.10 -5.11 -1.92
N GLY A 702 23.33 -5.21 -1.40
CA GLY A 702 24.34 -4.16 -1.50
C GLY A 702 24.04 -2.98 -0.59
N THR A 703 23.65 -1.84 -1.15
CA THR A 703 23.32 -0.60 -0.41
C THR A 703 21.90 -0.11 -0.69
N SER A 704 21.03 -0.95 -1.26
CA SER A 704 19.61 -0.66 -1.48
C SER A 704 18.89 -0.31 -0.17
N GLY A 705 18.25 0.85 -0.09
CA GLY A 705 17.57 1.33 1.13
C GLY A 705 16.28 2.08 0.84
N THR A 706 15.50 2.36 1.88
CA THR A 706 14.22 3.09 1.86
C THR A 706 13.15 2.56 0.90
N ASN A 707 13.33 1.38 0.31
CA ASN A 707 12.34 0.71 -0.52
C ASN A 707 11.16 0.24 0.34
N ASN A 708 9.98 0.14 -0.27
CA ASN A 708 8.72 -0.17 0.42
C ASN A 708 7.99 -1.30 -0.31
N VAL A 709 7.63 -2.37 0.39
CA VAL A 709 6.80 -3.47 -0.15
C VAL A 709 5.46 -3.47 0.59
N ASN A 710 4.43 -2.94 -0.07
CA ASN A 710 3.13 -2.62 0.51
C ASN A 710 2.04 -3.63 0.08
N ASP A 711 1.14 -3.99 1.01
CA ASP A 711 -0.10 -4.75 0.74
C ASP A 711 0.09 -5.94 -0.24
N SER A 712 1.22 -6.63 -0.13
CA SER A 712 1.67 -7.66 -1.07
C SER A 712 1.59 -9.06 -0.44
N LEU A 713 1.74 -10.11 -1.25
CA LEU A 713 1.69 -11.50 -0.80
C LEU A 713 2.96 -12.25 -1.24
N LEU A 714 3.79 -12.62 -0.28
CA LEU A 714 5.00 -13.42 -0.47
C LEU A 714 4.73 -14.82 0.11
N GLN A 715 4.82 -15.86 -0.70
CA GLN A 715 4.44 -17.22 -0.29
C GLN A 715 5.15 -18.30 -1.09
N ASN A 716 5.46 -19.44 -0.47
CA ASN A 716 6.03 -20.60 -1.15
C ASN A 716 7.35 -20.29 -1.89
N SER A 717 8.20 -19.42 -1.33
CA SER A 717 9.57 -19.27 -1.82
C SER A 717 10.40 -20.51 -1.48
N VAL A 718 11.38 -20.85 -2.32
CA VAL A 718 12.20 -22.07 -2.19
C VAL A 718 13.25 -21.94 -1.08
N LEU A 719 13.70 -20.72 -0.80
CA LEU A 719 14.67 -20.41 0.26
C LEU A 719 14.06 -19.49 1.32
N TYR A 720 13.69 -18.25 0.95
CA TYR A 720 13.11 -17.26 1.87
C TYR A 720 12.10 -16.36 1.17
N ASP A 721 10.94 -16.11 1.79
CA ASP A 721 9.98 -15.08 1.35
C ASP A 721 10.61 -13.67 1.40
N LEU A 722 11.51 -13.40 2.34
CA LEU A 722 12.34 -12.17 2.40
C LEU A 722 13.83 -12.48 2.61
N TYR A 723 14.69 -11.96 1.74
CA TYR A 723 16.15 -12.06 1.89
C TYR A 723 16.82 -10.67 1.84
N SER A 724 17.78 -10.42 2.74
CA SER A 724 18.44 -9.12 2.88
C SER A 724 19.94 -9.23 3.20
N ASP A 725 20.78 -9.12 2.17
CA ASP A 725 22.24 -8.95 2.29
C ASP A 725 22.68 -7.49 2.03
N THR A 726 21.76 -6.53 2.25
CA THR A 726 22.05 -5.10 2.17
C THR A 726 22.36 -4.47 3.52
N SER A 727 23.17 -3.41 3.50
CA SER A 727 23.39 -2.48 4.61
C SER A 727 22.36 -1.34 4.71
N GLY A 728 21.42 -1.24 3.75
CA GLY A 728 20.36 -0.24 3.78
C GLY A 728 19.11 -0.70 4.55
N THR A 729 18.48 0.22 5.29
CA THR A 729 17.18 -0.04 5.95
C THR A 729 16.05 -0.03 4.92
N ASN A 730 15.23 -1.08 4.87
CA ASN A 730 14.08 -1.21 3.95
C ASN A 730 12.77 -1.48 4.72
N ASN A 731 11.62 -1.28 4.08
CA ASN A 731 10.30 -1.33 4.72
C ASN A 731 9.39 -2.39 4.09
N ILE A 732 8.81 -3.25 4.91
CA ILE A 732 7.73 -4.18 4.57
C ILE A 732 6.45 -3.66 5.24
N LYS A 733 5.34 -3.50 4.51
CA LYS A 733 4.15 -2.80 5.02
C LYS A 733 2.86 -3.55 4.71
N ASN A 734 2.22 -4.13 5.72
CA ASN A 734 0.98 -4.89 5.61
C ASN A 734 1.04 -5.98 4.52
N THR A 735 2.22 -6.59 4.38
CA THR A 735 2.55 -7.57 3.36
C THR A 735 2.62 -8.93 4.04
N SER A 736 1.90 -9.92 3.52
CA SER A 736 1.88 -11.27 4.05
C SER A 736 3.17 -12.01 3.66
N PHE A 737 3.88 -12.59 4.63
CA PHE A 737 5.04 -13.47 4.42
C PHE A 737 5.21 -14.43 5.61
N THR A 738 5.95 -15.52 5.42
CA THR A 738 6.26 -16.45 6.50
C THR A 738 7.49 -15.97 7.28
N ILE A 739 7.37 -15.62 8.56
CA ILE A 739 8.49 -15.06 9.35
C ILE A 739 9.70 -16.03 9.44
N ALA A 740 9.44 -17.33 9.54
CA ALA A 740 10.49 -18.37 9.48
C ALA A 740 11.12 -18.55 8.08
N SER A 741 10.54 -17.94 7.06
CA SER A 741 11.05 -17.83 5.68
C SER A 741 11.68 -16.45 5.48
N THR A 742 12.45 -15.95 6.44
CA THR A 742 13.18 -14.68 6.32
C THR A 742 14.60 -14.79 6.86
N THR A 743 15.53 -14.04 6.28
CA THR A 743 16.87 -13.85 6.87
C THR A 743 17.52 -12.53 6.45
N ALA A 744 18.42 -12.02 7.29
CA ALA A 744 19.22 -10.82 7.09
C ALA A 744 20.68 -11.07 7.49
N SER A 745 21.63 -10.49 6.75
CA SER A 745 23.07 -10.73 6.92
C SER A 745 23.96 -9.56 6.48
N GLY A 746 23.37 -8.39 6.24
CA GLY A 746 24.05 -7.21 5.68
C GLY A 746 24.22 -6.04 6.65
N GLY A 747 23.79 -6.18 7.91
CA GLY A 747 23.68 -5.09 8.89
C GLY A 747 22.56 -4.08 8.64
N GLY A 748 21.85 -4.17 7.51
CA GLY A 748 20.65 -3.39 7.21
C GLY A 748 19.41 -4.00 7.85
N GLN A 749 18.48 -3.15 8.29
CA GLN A 749 17.25 -3.57 8.97
C GLN A 749 16.06 -3.64 8.00
N MET A 750 15.18 -4.63 8.15
CA MET A 750 13.87 -4.63 7.52
C MET A 750 12.81 -4.25 8.56
N ASN A 751 12.26 -3.04 8.43
CA ASN A 751 11.18 -2.53 9.26
C ASN A 751 9.85 -3.10 8.78
N VAL A 752 9.17 -3.90 9.60
CA VAL A 752 7.87 -4.47 9.29
C VAL A 752 6.78 -3.62 9.95
N TYR A 753 5.94 -3.01 9.13
CA TYR A 753 4.76 -2.25 9.54
C TYR A 753 3.51 -3.07 9.24
N GLU A 754 2.50 -3.02 10.10
CA GLU A 754 1.23 -3.72 9.90
C GLU A 754 0.05 -2.75 10.03
N LYS A 755 -1.06 -3.07 9.36
CA LYS A 755 -2.38 -2.49 9.69
C LYS A 755 -3.07 -3.43 10.67
N PHE A 756 -3.57 -2.92 11.78
CA PHE A 756 -4.31 -3.72 12.74
C PHE A 756 -5.58 -3.01 13.25
N ARG A 757 -6.49 -3.78 13.84
CA ARG A 757 -7.72 -3.25 14.48
C ARG A 757 -8.04 -4.01 15.75
N ALA A 758 -8.81 -3.40 16.65
CA ALA A 758 -9.41 -4.13 17.77
C ALA A 758 -10.80 -4.68 17.40
N TYR A 759 -11.17 -5.77 18.06
CA TYR A 759 -12.53 -6.28 18.15
C TYR A 759 -12.88 -6.39 19.63
N VAL A 760 -13.72 -5.48 20.13
CA VAL A 760 -14.06 -5.42 21.55
C VAL A 760 -15.39 -6.11 21.78
N ILE A 761 -15.41 -7.09 22.67
CA ILE A 761 -16.57 -7.93 22.96
C ILE A 761 -16.85 -8.04 24.45
N ASP A 762 -18.09 -8.36 24.81
CA ASP A 762 -18.47 -8.81 26.14
C ASP A 762 -18.19 -10.31 26.36
N GLU A 763 -18.44 -10.79 27.57
CA GLU A 763 -18.34 -12.22 27.93
C GLU A 763 -19.27 -13.16 27.14
N THR A 764 -20.26 -12.62 26.41
CA THR A 764 -21.14 -13.40 25.52
C THR A 764 -20.64 -13.46 24.08
N ASN A 765 -19.54 -12.76 23.75
CA ASN A 765 -18.97 -12.55 22.42
C ASN A 765 -19.78 -11.57 21.53
N VAL A 766 -20.61 -10.70 22.11
CA VAL A 766 -21.29 -9.63 21.38
C VAL A 766 -20.42 -8.36 21.37
N GLY A 767 -20.42 -7.65 20.23
CA GLY A 767 -19.56 -6.48 20.00
C GLY A 767 -19.97 -5.26 20.82
N ILE A 768 -19.04 -4.72 21.61
CA ILE A 768 -19.28 -3.55 22.47
C ILE A 768 -19.11 -2.27 21.64
N ALA A 769 -20.23 -1.60 21.33
CA ALA A 769 -20.23 -0.38 20.54
C ALA A 769 -19.72 0.85 21.30
N GLY A 770 -18.86 1.66 20.67
CA GLY A 770 -18.32 2.90 21.25
C GLY A 770 -17.46 2.72 22.50
N ALA A 771 -16.65 1.67 22.54
CA ALA A 771 -15.55 1.49 23.50
C ALA A 771 -14.29 2.20 22.97
N ALA A 772 -13.60 2.95 23.81
CA ALA A 772 -12.36 3.63 23.45
C ALA A 772 -11.18 2.67 23.64
N VAL A 773 -10.35 2.47 22.63
CA VAL A 773 -9.20 1.56 22.66
C VAL A 773 -7.92 2.29 22.29
N ASN A 774 -6.91 2.17 23.14
CA ASN A 774 -5.57 2.65 22.88
C ASN A 774 -4.63 1.45 22.72
N ALA A 775 -4.01 1.31 21.55
CA ALA A 775 -2.89 0.40 21.33
C ALA A 775 -1.56 1.12 21.60
N THR A 776 -0.66 0.49 22.36
CA THR A 776 0.65 1.02 22.73
C THR A 776 1.69 -0.09 22.66
N SER A 777 2.80 0.12 21.94
CA SER A 777 3.92 -0.82 21.88
C SER A 777 4.62 -1.01 23.23
N THR A 778 5.33 -2.13 23.42
CA THR A 778 6.03 -2.44 24.69
C THR A 778 7.11 -1.41 25.08
N ASP A 779 7.72 -0.73 24.11
CA ASP A 779 8.68 0.37 24.33
C ASP A 779 8.02 1.76 24.45
N GLY A 780 6.71 1.86 24.17
CA GLY A 780 5.93 3.09 24.16
C GLY A 780 6.17 4.03 22.97
N SER A 781 6.97 3.65 21.96
CA SER A 781 7.28 4.52 20.81
C SER A 781 6.17 4.61 19.77
N VAL A 782 5.33 3.56 19.67
CA VAL A 782 4.19 3.49 18.75
C VAL A 782 2.90 3.48 19.56
N THR A 783 2.01 4.44 19.28
CA THR A 783 0.67 4.51 19.88
C THR A 783 -0.40 4.79 18.84
N ALA A 784 -1.58 4.21 19.02
CA ALA A 784 -2.77 4.45 18.22
C ALA A 784 -4.01 4.47 19.11
N ALA A 785 -4.93 5.40 18.84
CA ALA A 785 -6.16 5.56 19.60
C ALA A 785 -7.36 5.54 18.64
N PHE A 786 -8.35 4.71 18.94
CA PHE A 786 -9.53 4.50 18.11
C PHE A 786 -10.74 4.12 18.96
N THR A 787 -11.90 3.92 18.34
CA THR A 787 -13.17 3.63 19.03
C THR A 787 -13.97 2.65 18.20
N THR A 788 -14.70 1.74 18.84
CA THR A 788 -15.48 0.71 18.14
C THR A 788 -16.78 1.24 17.54
N GLU A 789 -17.14 0.70 16.38
CA GLU A 789 -18.43 0.89 15.74
C GLU A 789 -19.50 -0.05 16.34
N ALA A 790 -20.70 -0.06 15.75
CA ALA A 790 -21.87 -0.76 16.27
C ALA A 790 -21.75 -2.30 16.31
N ASP A 791 -20.75 -2.86 15.64
CA ASP A 791 -20.43 -4.28 15.57
C ASP A 791 -19.27 -4.69 16.52
N GLY A 792 -18.71 -3.74 17.28
CA GLY A 792 -17.57 -3.97 18.17
C GLY A 792 -16.20 -3.93 17.48
N TYR A 793 -16.11 -3.74 16.17
CA TYR A 793 -14.84 -3.56 15.47
C TYR A 793 -14.40 -2.10 15.48
N THR A 794 -13.08 -1.88 15.42
CA THR A 794 -12.50 -0.58 15.06
C THR A 794 -12.12 -0.57 13.58
N SER A 795 -11.95 0.61 13.01
CA SER A 795 -11.20 0.75 11.75
C SER A 795 -9.79 0.14 11.89
N TYR A 796 -9.23 -0.29 10.77
CA TYR A 796 -7.80 -0.57 10.68
C TYR A 796 -6.98 0.72 10.84
N THR A 797 -5.81 0.60 11.46
CA THR A 797 -4.80 1.65 11.48
C THR A 797 -4.18 1.88 10.10
N ASP A 798 -3.48 3.00 9.96
CA ASP A 798 -2.40 3.13 8.97
C ASP A 798 -1.28 2.10 9.23
N TYR A 799 -0.24 2.09 8.38
CA TYR A 799 0.96 1.28 8.58
C TYR A 799 1.71 1.71 9.85
N LEU A 800 1.61 0.92 10.92
CA LEU A 800 2.32 1.17 12.18
C LEU A 800 3.47 0.17 12.34
N LEU A 801 4.64 0.64 12.77
CA LEU A 801 5.84 -0.20 12.93
C LEU A 801 5.55 -1.29 13.96
N ALA A 802 5.56 -2.54 13.52
CA ALA A 802 5.07 -3.70 14.27
C ALA A 802 6.20 -4.66 14.68
N PHE A 803 7.28 -4.76 13.92
CA PHE A 803 8.55 -5.38 14.34
C PHE A 803 9.71 -5.01 13.41
N ILE A 804 10.93 -5.36 13.81
CA ILE A 804 12.17 -5.15 13.03
C ILE A 804 12.85 -6.51 12.85
N LEU A 805 13.25 -6.81 11.62
CA LEU A 805 14.11 -7.95 11.28
C LEU A 805 15.52 -7.46 11.00
N ASN A 806 16.51 -8.17 11.52
CA ASN A 806 17.94 -7.87 11.39
C ASN A 806 18.78 -9.14 11.66
N ASP A 807 20.08 -9.05 11.44
CA ASP A 807 21.06 -10.14 11.54
C ASP A 807 21.06 -10.88 12.91
N ASP A 808 20.62 -10.24 13.99
CA ASP A 808 20.50 -10.85 15.33
C ASP A 808 19.13 -11.52 15.59
N SER A 809 18.13 -11.36 14.70
CA SER A 809 16.70 -11.51 15.05
C SER A 809 15.89 -12.49 14.19
N PRO A 810 15.93 -13.82 14.48
CA PRO A 810 14.97 -14.79 13.94
C PRO A 810 13.64 -14.85 14.73
N LEU A 811 13.41 -13.96 15.71
CA LEU A 811 12.29 -14.02 16.65
C LEU A 811 11.65 -12.65 16.89
N THR A 812 10.31 -12.60 16.84
CA THR A 812 9.45 -11.39 16.90
C THR A 812 9.52 -10.59 18.21
N THR A 813 10.33 -11.02 19.17
CA THR A 813 10.47 -10.42 20.51
C THR A 813 11.89 -9.99 20.85
N GLN A 814 12.88 -10.24 19.99
CA GLN A 814 14.29 -9.92 20.28
C GLN A 814 14.82 -8.69 19.52
N GLY A 815 14.36 -8.44 18.30
CA GLY A 815 14.72 -7.23 17.52
C GLY A 815 13.91 -5.96 17.83
N GLY A 816 12.86 -6.06 18.65
CA GLY A 816 11.81 -5.04 18.80
C GLY A 816 10.87 -4.96 17.58
N ILE A 817 9.80 -4.18 17.55
CA ILE A 817 9.05 -3.55 18.65
C ILE A 817 7.72 -4.32 18.79
N ASN A 818 7.70 -5.36 19.62
CA ASN A 818 6.54 -6.21 19.89
C ASN A 818 6.70 -6.79 21.32
N PRO A 819 5.63 -7.15 22.06
CA PRO A 819 4.21 -7.06 21.72
C PRO A 819 3.61 -5.64 21.78
N PHE A 820 2.36 -5.51 21.37
CA PHE A 820 1.50 -4.35 21.61
C PHE A 820 0.49 -4.63 22.74
N SER A 821 0.21 -3.60 23.53
CA SER A 821 -0.82 -3.59 24.58
C SER A 821 -2.04 -2.79 24.12
N PHE A 822 -3.21 -3.42 24.14
CA PHE A 822 -4.49 -2.86 23.73
C PHE A 822 -5.34 -2.60 24.98
N ARG A 823 -5.44 -1.34 25.39
CA ARG A 823 -6.22 -0.91 26.55
C ARG A 823 -7.61 -0.42 26.11
N ALA A 824 -8.65 -1.19 26.44
CA ALA A 824 -10.05 -0.84 26.17
C ALA A 824 -10.73 -0.22 27.40
N VAL A 825 -11.60 0.77 27.18
CA VAL A 825 -12.38 1.46 28.22
C VAL A 825 -13.79 1.76 27.71
N LYS A 826 -14.79 1.39 28.51
CA LYS A 826 -16.21 1.68 28.26
C LYS A 826 -16.91 1.90 29.60
N ALA A 827 -17.74 2.94 29.71
CA ALA A 827 -18.62 3.10 30.88
C ALA A 827 -19.67 1.97 30.90
N GLY A 828 -19.74 1.23 32.00
CA GLY A 828 -20.53 0.01 32.14
C GLY A 828 -19.69 -1.27 32.27
N TYR A 829 -18.41 -1.24 31.87
CA TYR A 829 -17.52 -2.41 31.82
C TYR A 829 -16.24 -2.20 32.65
N ASP A 830 -15.39 -3.23 32.71
CA ASP A 830 -14.02 -3.13 33.22
C ASP A 830 -13.10 -2.22 32.37
N THR A 831 -11.83 -2.12 32.76
CA THR A 831 -10.75 -1.63 31.89
C THR A 831 -9.87 -2.82 31.54
N LYS A 832 -10.02 -3.36 30.33
CA LYS A 832 -9.13 -4.43 29.86
C LYS A 832 -7.81 -3.89 29.33
N ILE A 833 -6.76 -4.68 29.49
CA ILE A 833 -5.50 -4.54 28.75
C ILE A 833 -5.16 -5.92 28.19
N GLN A 834 -5.20 -6.07 26.87
CA GLN A 834 -4.75 -7.28 26.18
C GLN A 834 -3.36 -7.05 25.59
N SER A 835 -2.38 -7.90 25.90
CA SER A 835 -1.08 -7.91 25.21
C SER A 835 -1.10 -8.92 24.08
N THR A 836 -0.58 -8.57 22.90
CA THR A 836 -0.45 -9.51 21.77
C THR A 836 0.70 -9.14 20.85
N VAL A 837 1.21 -10.13 20.12
CA VAL A 837 2.18 -9.92 19.03
C VAL A 837 1.41 -9.48 17.79
N VAL A 838 1.81 -8.36 17.20
CA VAL A 838 1.28 -7.86 15.92
C VAL A 838 2.25 -8.27 14.81
N ASN A 839 1.89 -9.24 13.99
CA ASN A 839 2.77 -9.89 13.02
C ASN A 839 2.02 -10.54 11.83
N SER A 840 0.91 -9.94 11.42
CA SER A 840 0.17 -10.37 10.22
C SER A 840 -0.53 -9.18 9.56
N ALA A 841 -0.58 -9.20 8.23
CA ALA A 841 -1.29 -8.18 7.46
C ALA A 841 -2.78 -8.14 7.83
N ASN A 842 -3.31 -6.94 8.09
CA ASN A 842 -4.69 -6.69 8.49
C ASN A 842 -5.11 -7.47 9.77
N GLN A 843 -4.22 -7.59 10.76
CA GLN A 843 -4.50 -8.35 11.98
C GLN A 843 -5.64 -7.75 12.82
N THR A 844 -6.55 -8.62 13.27
CA THR A 844 -7.61 -8.28 14.22
C THR A 844 -7.22 -8.76 15.62
N VAL A 845 -7.30 -7.89 16.61
CA VAL A 845 -6.98 -8.19 18.02
C VAL A 845 -8.26 -8.16 18.85
N THR A 846 -8.71 -9.33 19.31
CA THR A 846 -9.87 -9.42 20.19
C THR A 846 -9.54 -8.97 21.61
N VAL A 847 -10.38 -8.12 22.19
CA VAL A 847 -10.28 -7.63 23.57
C VAL A 847 -11.62 -7.87 24.25
N GLN A 848 -11.70 -8.91 25.10
CA GLN A 848 -12.91 -9.18 25.87
C GLN A 848 -12.95 -8.32 27.13
N MET A 849 -13.95 -7.47 27.23
CA MET A 849 -14.32 -6.73 28.44
C MET A 849 -15.40 -7.51 29.21
N ASN A 850 -15.57 -7.23 30.49
CA ASN A 850 -16.60 -7.85 31.32
C ASN A 850 -17.60 -6.79 31.83
N ASP A 851 -18.90 -7.08 31.81
CA ASP A 851 -19.95 -6.16 32.30
C ASP A 851 -19.86 -5.94 33.82
N ASN A 852 -20.01 -4.68 34.27
CA ASN A 852 -20.07 -4.36 35.70
C ASN A 852 -21.41 -4.82 36.29
N PRO A 853 -21.42 -5.45 37.48
CA PRO A 853 -22.66 -5.80 38.18
C PRO A 853 -23.58 -4.60 38.42
N ASN A 854 -24.88 -4.83 38.31
CA ASN A 854 -25.90 -3.81 38.60
C ASN A 854 -26.05 -3.58 40.10
N ASP A 855 -26.42 -2.36 40.49
CA ASP A 855 -26.72 -2.01 41.88
C ASP A 855 -27.83 -2.92 42.46
N PRO A 856 -27.63 -3.57 43.63
CA PRO A 856 -28.68 -4.35 44.29
C PRO A 856 -29.89 -3.49 44.65
N THR A 857 -31.11 -4.02 44.53
CA THR A 857 -32.34 -3.27 44.83
C THR A 857 -33.13 -3.92 45.97
N GLY A 858 -34.08 -3.19 46.56
CA GLY A 858 -34.94 -3.73 47.62
C GLY A 858 -34.17 -4.18 48.87
N VAL A 859 -33.10 -3.47 49.25
CA VAL A 859 -32.28 -3.79 50.42
C VAL A 859 -33.07 -3.52 51.70
N VAL A 860 -33.52 -4.59 52.37
CA VAL A 860 -34.37 -4.52 53.57
C VAL A 860 -33.73 -5.31 54.70
N ALA A 861 -33.60 -4.69 55.87
CA ALA A 861 -33.27 -5.35 57.12
C ALA A 861 -34.54 -5.64 57.93
N THR A 862 -34.63 -6.80 58.56
CA THR A 862 -35.75 -7.22 59.42
C THR A 862 -35.23 -7.87 60.70
N SER A 863 -35.80 -7.54 61.85
CA SER A 863 -35.50 -8.24 63.10
C SER A 863 -36.08 -9.65 63.09
N THR A 864 -35.32 -10.61 63.61
CA THR A 864 -35.76 -12.01 63.80
C THR A 864 -35.60 -12.50 65.24
N ALA A 865 -34.75 -11.85 66.04
CA ALA A 865 -34.57 -12.10 67.48
C ALA A 865 -33.95 -10.86 68.16
N PRO A 866 -33.92 -10.80 69.50
CA PRO A 866 -33.27 -9.69 70.22
C PRO A 866 -31.79 -9.49 69.89
N THR A 867 -31.10 -10.50 69.36
CA THR A 867 -29.67 -10.41 69.02
C THR A 867 -29.38 -10.67 67.55
N SER A 868 -30.39 -10.63 66.66
CA SER A 868 -30.14 -10.82 65.22
C SER A 868 -31.16 -10.18 64.28
N ILE A 869 -30.66 -9.79 63.10
CA ILE A 869 -31.44 -9.29 61.97
C ILE A 869 -31.15 -10.12 60.71
N VAL A 870 -32.13 -10.23 59.83
CA VAL A 870 -31.97 -10.76 58.47
C VAL A 870 -32.00 -9.61 57.48
N VAL A 871 -30.99 -9.53 56.62
CA VAL A 871 -30.87 -8.54 55.53
C VAL A 871 -31.11 -9.25 54.20
N GLN A 872 -31.98 -8.68 53.37
CA GLN A 872 -32.38 -9.24 52.07
C GLN A 872 -32.24 -8.19 50.97
N TRP A 873 -31.93 -8.61 49.76
CA TRP A 873 -31.88 -7.76 48.57
C TRP A 873 -32.26 -8.54 47.31
N THR A 874 -32.60 -7.79 46.26
CA THR A 874 -32.81 -8.30 44.90
C THR A 874 -31.52 -8.10 44.10
N ASP A 875 -31.04 -9.20 43.52
CA ASP A 875 -29.99 -9.25 42.53
C ASP A 875 -30.53 -8.76 41.17
N ASN A 876 -29.75 -7.96 40.44
CA ASN A 876 -30.16 -7.31 39.19
C ASN A 876 -29.21 -7.60 38.02
N SER A 877 -28.25 -8.52 38.16
CA SER A 877 -27.29 -8.85 37.10
C SER A 877 -27.02 -10.36 37.00
N PHE A 878 -25.97 -10.71 36.24
CA PHE A 878 -25.50 -12.09 36.01
C PHE A 878 -23.95 -12.17 35.96
N SER A 879 -23.24 -11.06 36.21
CA SER A 879 -21.77 -10.93 36.05
C SER A 879 -21.03 -10.84 37.39
N GLU A 880 -21.78 -10.79 38.49
CA GLU A 880 -21.32 -10.90 39.86
C GLU A 880 -20.86 -12.32 40.24
N SER A 881 -19.80 -12.40 41.04
CA SER A 881 -19.32 -13.63 41.67
C SER A 881 -19.59 -13.63 43.19
N ASN A 882 -19.76 -12.45 43.80
CA ASN A 882 -20.10 -12.31 45.21
C ASN A 882 -20.81 -10.98 45.52
N PHE A 883 -21.52 -10.96 46.63
CA PHE A 883 -21.98 -9.75 47.30
C PHE A 883 -21.06 -9.41 48.46
N ILE A 884 -20.87 -8.11 48.72
CA ILE A 884 -20.20 -7.59 49.91
C ILE A 884 -21.21 -6.75 50.68
N PHE A 885 -21.34 -7.00 51.98
CA PHE A 885 -22.21 -6.24 52.86
C PHE A 885 -21.48 -5.76 54.12
N ASP A 886 -21.89 -4.57 54.60
CA ASP A 886 -21.48 -4.00 55.88
C ASP A 886 -22.72 -3.66 56.70
N TYR A 887 -22.59 -3.63 58.03
CA TYR A 887 -23.63 -3.16 58.94
C TYR A 887 -23.04 -2.30 60.07
N ILE A 888 -23.87 -1.44 60.65
CA ILE A 888 -23.51 -0.49 61.71
C ILE A 888 -24.65 -0.31 62.72
N GLU A 889 -24.28 0.02 63.95
CA GLU A 889 -25.20 0.42 65.01
C GLU A 889 -25.57 1.91 64.89
N GLY A 890 -26.85 2.23 65.08
CA GLY A 890 -27.40 3.57 65.01
C GLY A 890 -27.55 4.14 63.59
N ILE A 891 -27.76 5.45 63.52
CA ILE A 891 -27.79 6.24 62.27
C ILE A 891 -26.47 6.99 62.18
N SER A 892 -25.71 6.77 61.11
CA SER A 892 -24.38 7.37 60.89
C SER A 892 -24.27 7.94 59.48
N ASP A 893 -24.31 9.27 59.37
CA ASP A 893 -23.94 9.99 58.15
C ASP A 893 -22.40 10.04 57.95
N THR A 894 -21.62 9.60 58.94
CA THR A 894 -20.14 9.72 58.95
C THR A 894 -19.42 8.45 58.48
N GLY A 895 -20.15 7.39 58.15
CA GLY A 895 -19.64 6.23 57.42
C GLY A 895 -20.08 4.87 57.95
N PHE A 896 -19.72 3.83 57.18
CA PHE A 896 -19.83 2.41 57.54
C PHE A 896 -18.46 1.82 57.88
N PRO A 897 -17.93 1.98 59.11
CA PRO A 897 -16.73 1.28 59.59
C PRO A 897 -17.05 -0.16 60.06
N GLY A 898 -18.03 -0.80 59.42
CA GLY A 898 -18.67 -2.04 59.89
C GLY A 898 -17.84 -3.30 59.64
N MET A 899 -18.34 -4.42 60.15
CA MET A 899 -17.74 -5.74 59.93
C MET A 899 -18.07 -6.27 58.53
N THR A 900 -17.24 -5.93 57.55
CA THR A 900 -17.39 -6.37 56.16
C THR A 900 -17.45 -7.88 56.05
N SER A 901 -18.51 -8.37 55.40
CA SER A 901 -18.77 -9.80 55.17
C SER A 901 -19.11 -10.04 53.69
N SER A 902 -18.74 -11.20 53.17
CA SER A 902 -18.98 -11.56 51.76
C SER A 902 -19.73 -12.88 51.60
N ILE A 903 -20.56 -12.95 50.56
CA ILE A 903 -21.38 -14.11 50.21
C ILE A 903 -21.25 -14.36 48.72
N SER A 904 -20.95 -15.60 48.32
CA SER A 904 -20.92 -15.98 46.89
C SER A 904 -22.27 -15.73 46.24
N ALA A 905 -22.28 -15.16 45.05
CA ALA A 905 -23.48 -14.90 44.29
C ALA A 905 -24.18 -16.21 43.88
N PHE A 906 -25.48 -16.12 43.60
CA PHE A 906 -26.21 -17.18 42.92
C PHE A 906 -26.09 -16.95 41.41
N THR A 907 -26.23 -18.00 40.59
CA THR A 907 -26.21 -17.84 39.13
C THR A 907 -27.53 -17.24 38.62
N GLY A 908 -27.64 -15.91 38.70
CA GLY A 908 -28.64 -15.07 38.04
C GLY A 908 -29.75 -14.50 38.93
N ILE A 909 -30.33 -13.40 38.42
CA ILE A 909 -31.40 -12.57 39.02
C ILE A 909 -32.34 -13.33 39.95
N GLY A 910 -32.34 -12.93 41.23
CA GLY A 910 -33.12 -13.53 42.30
C GLY A 910 -33.11 -12.68 43.57
N VAL A 911 -33.65 -13.22 44.67
CA VAL A 911 -33.60 -12.60 46.00
C VAL A 911 -32.55 -13.32 46.84
N VAL A 912 -31.61 -12.55 47.39
CA VAL A 912 -30.49 -13.03 48.21
C VAL A 912 -30.69 -12.55 49.65
N THR A 913 -30.20 -13.31 50.63
CA THR A 913 -30.47 -13.11 52.06
C THR A 913 -29.27 -13.48 52.92
N THR A 914 -29.07 -12.77 54.03
CA THR A 914 -28.06 -13.08 55.06
C THR A 914 -28.62 -12.83 56.47
N THR A 915 -28.01 -13.47 57.48
CA THR A 915 -28.32 -13.24 58.90
C THR A 915 -27.11 -12.59 59.57
N ILE A 916 -27.37 -11.62 60.44
CA ILE A 916 -26.36 -10.94 61.25
C ILE A 916 -26.72 -11.18 62.72
N ASP A 917 -25.88 -11.93 63.42
CA ASP A 917 -26.07 -12.35 64.81
C ASP A 917 -25.19 -11.55 65.80
N SER A 918 -25.36 -11.80 67.10
CA SER A 918 -24.62 -11.16 68.21
C SER A 918 -24.82 -9.64 68.33
N LEU A 919 -25.99 -9.15 67.93
CA LEU A 919 -26.39 -7.75 68.05
C LEU A 919 -26.95 -7.40 69.43
N THR A 920 -26.99 -6.10 69.76
CA THR A 920 -27.57 -5.59 71.01
C THR A 920 -29.11 -5.63 70.96
N PRO A 921 -29.81 -6.04 72.04
CA PRO A 921 -31.28 -5.98 72.13
C PRO A 921 -31.88 -4.59 72.01
N ASN A 922 -33.09 -4.49 71.43
CA ASN A 922 -33.86 -3.26 71.24
C ASN A 922 -33.14 -2.12 70.47
N THR A 923 -32.02 -2.40 69.80
CA THR A 923 -31.10 -1.39 69.23
C THR A 923 -31.25 -1.28 67.72
N GLY A 924 -31.18 -0.05 67.21
CA GLY A 924 -31.27 0.25 65.78
C GLY A 924 -29.98 -0.05 65.03
N TYR A 925 -30.10 -0.69 63.85
CA TYR A 925 -29.01 -1.00 62.93
C TYR A 925 -29.34 -0.58 61.50
N MET A 926 -28.31 -0.31 60.70
CA MET A 926 -28.39 -0.13 59.25
C MET A 926 -27.41 -1.08 58.54
N ALA A 927 -27.80 -1.60 57.38
CA ALA A 927 -26.96 -2.44 56.54
C ALA A 927 -26.83 -1.86 55.13
N ARG A 928 -25.76 -2.21 54.41
CA ARG A 928 -25.59 -1.89 52.99
C ARG A 928 -25.00 -3.07 52.24
N VAL A 929 -25.29 -3.19 50.95
CA VAL A 929 -24.77 -4.26 50.08
C VAL A 929 -24.39 -3.72 48.69
N GLN A 930 -23.33 -4.27 48.11
CA GLN A 930 -22.93 -4.09 46.71
C GLN A 930 -22.71 -5.45 46.04
N ALA A 931 -22.96 -5.53 44.73
CA ALA A 931 -22.59 -6.66 43.89
C ALA A 931 -21.12 -6.52 43.44
N VAL A 932 -20.41 -7.64 43.31
CA VAL A 932 -18.98 -7.68 42.91
C VAL A 932 -18.75 -8.84 41.95
N GLY A 933 -18.11 -8.55 40.82
CA GLY A 933 -17.88 -9.48 39.72
C GLY A 933 -16.52 -9.25 39.06
N GLU A 934 -16.24 -9.94 37.95
CA GLU A 934 -14.99 -9.71 37.23
C GLU A 934 -14.91 -8.32 36.58
N GLY A 935 -16.06 -7.71 36.25
CA GLY A 935 -16.12 -6.33 35.76
C GLY A 935 -15.64 -5.29 36.80
N GLY A 936 -15.99 -5.52 38.07
CA GLY A 936 -15.73 -4.59 39.16
C GLY A 936 -16.76 -4.73 40.29
N SER A 937 -17.15 -3.60 40.88
CA SER A 937 -18.19 -3.53 41.91
C SER A 937 -19.29 -2.54 41.52
N SER A 938 -20.53 -2.87 41.88
CA SER A 938 -21.65 -1.92 41.85
C SER A 938 -21.47 -0.83 42.93
N ASN A 939 -22.39 0.14 42.98
CA ASN A 939 -22.51 1.00 44.15
C ASN A 939 -23.06 0.20 45.35
N TYR A 940 -22.78 0.69 46.56
CA TYR A 940 -23.48 0.25 47.77
C TYR A 940 -24.91 0.81 47.82
N VAL A 941 -25.88 -0.07 48.04
CA VAL A 941 -27.27 0.31 48.34
C VAL A 941 -27.58 -0.03 49.80
N THR A 942 -28.19 0.94 50.50
CA THR A 942 -28.33 0.95 51.97
C THR A 942 -29.78 0.71 52.40
N SER A 943 -29.97 -0.07 53.46
CA SER A 943 -31.29 -0.35 54.05
C SER A 943 -31.85 0.84 54.83
N SER A 944 -33.16 0.79 55.11
CA SER A 944 -33.71 1.55 56.23
C SER A 944 -33.13 1.08 57.57
N VAL A 945 -33.25 1.91 58.61
CA VAL A 945 -32.98 1.50 60.00
C VAL A 945 -33.94 0.39 60.42
N MET A 946 -33.43 -0.65 61.07
CA MET A 946 -34.20 -1.71 61.72
C MET A 946 -33.73 -1.88 63.16
N TYR A 947 -34.66 -1.92 64.11
CA TYR A 947 -34.35 -2.25 65.51
C TYR A 947 -34.46 -3.76 65.73
N THR A 948 -33.50 -4.35 66.46
CA THR A 948 -33.66 -5.69 67.06
C THR A 948 -34.82 -5.70 68.05
N ASP A 949 -35.31 -6.90 68.38
CA ASP A 949 -36.38 -7.05 69.38
C ASP A 949 -35.88 -6.70 70.80
N PRO A 950 -36.74 -6.16 71.69
CA PRO A 950 -36.41 -6.04 73.10
C PRO A 950 -36.31 -7.41 73.76
N ASN A 951 -35.29 -7.59 74.59
CA ASN A 951 -35.22 -8.73 75.50
C ASN A 951 -36.38 -8.68 76.52
N VAL A 952 -36.84 -9.84 76.98
CA VAL A 952 -37.78 -9.92 78.12
C VAL A 952 -37.04 -9.50 79.39
N PRO A 953 -37.55 -8.57 80.22
CA PRO A 953 -36.90 -8.23 81.48
C PRO A 953 -36.91 -9.42 82.45
N THR A 954 -35.85 -9.60 83.23
CA THR A 954 -35.68 -10.78 84.09
C THR A 954 -35.64 -10.41 85.57
N THR A 955 -35.60 -11.42 86.44
CA THR A 955 -35.29 -11.22 87.87
C THR A 955 -36.22 -10.24 88.57
N VAL A 956 -37.54 -10.39 88.38
CA VAL A 956 -38.52 -9.58 89.13
C VAL A 956 -38.43 -9.92 90.61
N ILE A 957 -38.31 -8.89 91.44
CA ILE A 957 -38.27 -8.98 92.90
C ILE A 957 -39.40 -8.09 93.42
N VAL A 958 -40.24 -8.64 94.30
CA VAL A 958 -41.28 -7.90 95.03
C VAL A 958 -40.95 -7.97 96.52
N THR A 959 -40.85 -6.82 97.19
CA THR A 959 -40.61 -6.76 98.64
C THR A 959 -41.73 -6.03 99.37
N PRO A 960 -42.18 -6.53 100.55
CA PRO A 960 -43.19 -5.84 101.36
C PRO A 960 -42.68 -4.47 101.82
N ASN A 961 -43.49 -3.43 101.64
CA ASN A 961 -43.16 -2.06 102.02
C ASN A 961 -44.22 -1.54 103.00
N GLY A 962 -44.10 -2.01 104.23
CA GLY A 962 -45.15 -1.91 105.24
C GLY A 962 -46.41 -2.67 104.84
N GLN A 963 -47.57 -2.12 105.19
CA GLN A 963 -48.85 -2.85 105.17
C GLN A 963 -49.73 -2.53 103.95
N LYS A 964 -49.52 -1.39 103.27
CA LYS A 964 -50.36 -0.95 102.14
C LYS A 964 -49.54 -0.57 100.90
N SER A 965 -48.31 -1.06 100.79
CA SER A 965 -47.48 -0.95 99.58
C SER A 965 -46.44 -2.07 99.45
N VAL A 966 -45.87 -2.22 98.26
CA VAL A 966 -44.69 -3.06 97.97
C VAL A 966 -43.70 -2.29 97.07
N ILE A 967 -42.43 -2.69 97.07
CA ILE A 967 -41.45 -2.26 96.06
C ILE A 967 -41.32 -3.40 95.05
N VAL A 968 -41.29 -3.07 93.76
CA VAL A 968 -41.01 -4.02 92.67
C VAL A 968 -39.78 -3.54 91.90
N SER A 969 -38.84 -4.45 91.61
CA SER A 969 -37.67 -4.19 90.76
C SER A 969 -37.41 -5.36 89.82
N TRP A 970 -36.64 -5.11 88.75
CA TRP A 970 -36.28 -6.10 87.73
C TRP A 970 -34.89 -5.81 87.16
N ASN A 971 -34.39 -6.72 86.32
CA ASN A 971 -33.19 -6.55 85.51
C ASN A 971 -33.60 -6.21 84.06
N ALA A 972 -32.92 -5.23 83.46
CA ALA A 972 -33.13 -4.81 82.08
C ALA A 972 -32.90 -5.92 81.04
N ASN A 973 -32.08 -6.94 81.37
CA ASN A 973 -31.70 -8.03 80.46
C ASN A 973 -31.05 -7.51 79.17
N ASP A 974 -30.02 -6.69 79.32
CA ASP A 974 -29.21 -6.05 78.28
C ASP A 974 -29.96 -5.12 77.29
N ASN A 975 -31.24 -4.81 77.56
CA ASN A 975 -31.94 -3.72 76.88
C ASN A 975 -31.32 -2.34 77.23
N PRO A 976 -31.27 -1.39 76.27
CA PRO A 976 -30.85 0.01 76.47
C PRO A 976 -31.58 0.74 77.61
N ASN A 977 -30.92 1.76 78.17
CA ASN A 977 -31.35 2.48 79.38
C ASN A 977 -32.57 3.41 79.19
N ASP A 978 -32.94 3.70 77.95
CA ASP A 978 -34.12 4.42 77.51
C ASP A 978 -35.28 3.48 77.11
N THR A 979 -35.08 2.16 77.15
CA THR A 979 -36.17 1.17 77.01
C THR A 979 -37.24 1.40 78.08
N VAL A 980 -38.49 1.56 77.64
CA VAL A 980 -39.63 1.71 78.55
C VAL A 980 -40.08 0.32 79.03
N TYR A 981 -40.40 0.20 80.31
CA TYR A 981 -40.92 -1.00 80.95
C TYR A 981 -42.33 -0.76 81.50
N GLU A 982 -43.23 -1.72 81.30
CA GLU A 982 -44.62 -1.66 81.80
C GLU A 982 -44.83 -2.70 82.89
N LEU A 983 -45.15 -2.24 84.11
CA LEU A 983 -45.30 -3.05 85.32
C LEU A 983 -46.78 -3.41 85.54
N TYR A 984 -47.05 -4.70 85.72
CA TYR A 984 -48.38 -5.27 85.87
C TYR A 984 -48.61 -5.87 87.25
N ASN A 985 -49.80 -5.63 87.82
CA ASN A 985 -50.29 -6.33 89.00
C ASN A 985 -51.22 -7.46 88.55
N VAL A 986 -50.69 -8.69 88.56
CA VAL A 986 -51.38 -9.91 88.11
C VAL A 986 -52.58 -10.22 89.01
N THR A 987 -52.44 -9.96 90.32
CA THR A 987 -53.50 -10.21 91.32
C THR A 987 -54.75 -9.37 91.08
N SER A 988 -54.65 -8.21 90.43
CA SER A 988 -55.78 -7.36 90.02
C SER A 988 -56.12 -7.50 88.53
N ASN A 989 -56.20 -8.75 88.05
CA ASN A 989 -56.50 -9.11 86.64
C ASN A 989 -55.51 -8.49 85.63
N ALA A 990 -54.21 -8.49 85.96
CA ALA A 990 -53.16 -7.91 85.13
C ALA A 990 -53.44 -6.44 84.75
N SER A 991 -53.67 -5.59 85.76
CA SER A 991 -53.78 -4.14 85.57
C SER A 991 -52.39 -3.49 85.48
N VAL A 992 -52.15 -2.69 84.42
CA VAL A 992 -50.97 -1.80 84.35
C VAL A 992 -50.95 -0.91 85.58
N THR A 993 -49.83 -0.91 86.27
CA THR A 993 -49.62 -0.17 87.52
C THR A 993 -48.62 0.99 87.33
N SER A 994 -47.66 0.83 86.41
CA SER A 994 -46.78 1.93 85.97
C SER A 994 -46.17 1.64 84.60
N SER A 995 -45.71 2.69 83.93
CA SER A 995 -44.85 2.63 82.75
C SER A 995 -43.66 3.58 82.97
N THR A 996 -42.42 3.10 82.83
CA THR A 996 -41.19 3.79 83.27
C THR A 996 -39.95 3.21 82.60
N THR A 997 -38.92 4.03 82.35
CA THR A 997 -37.59 3.55 81.91
C THR A 997 -36.72 3.07 83.08
N SER A 998 -37.13 3.35 84.33
CA SER A 998 -36.41 2.88 85.53
C SER A 998 -36.76 1.43 85.84
N THR A 999 -35.77 0.61 86.19
CA THR A 999 -35.94 -0.82 86.51
C THR A 999 -36.55 -1.12 87.89
N SER A 1000 -37.30 -0.17 88.46
CA SER A 1000 -38.03 -0.34 89.72
C SER A 1000 -39.18 0.66 89.89
N HIS A 1001 -40.16 0.30 90.72
CA HIS A 1001 -41.32 1.10 91.05
C HIS A 1001 -41.88 0.75 92.45
N ILE A 1002 -42.56 1.68 93.12
CA ILE A 1002 -43.18 1.45 94.44
C ILE A 1002 -44.70 1.49 94.30
N VAL A 1003 -45.37 0.35 94.48
CA VAL A 1003 -46.81 0.16 94.27
C VAL A 1003 -47.55 0.37 95.60
N THR A 1004 -48.52 1.29 95.62
CA THR A 1004 -49.21 1.72 96.86
C THR A 1004 -50.74 1.48 96.78
N GLY A 1005 -51.46 1.79 97.86
CA GLY A 1005 -52.92 1.61 97.93
C GLY A 1005 -53.38 0.17 98.15
N LEU A 1006 -52.47 -0.70 98.60
CA LEU A 1006 -52.72 -2.14 98.76
C LEU A 1006 -53.45 -2.47 100.06
N SER A 1007 -54.09 -3.64 100.11
CA SER A 1007 -54.70 -4.17 101.35
C SER A 1007 -53.66 -4.78 102.28
N THR A 1008 -53.94 -4.81 103.59
CA THR A 1008 -53.04 -5.36 104.61
C THR A 1008 -53.04 -6.89 104.59
N ASN A 1009 -51.92 -7.51 105.03
CA ASN A 1009 -51.76 -8.97 105.08
C ASN A 1009 -52.18 -9.72 103.79
N THR A 1010 -51.96 -9.13 102.62
CA THR A 1010 -52.49 -9.59 101.33
C THR A 1010 -51.35 -9.83 100.35
N SER A 1011 -51.36 -10.99 99.67
CA SER A 1011 -50.37 -11.36 98.65
C SER A 1011 -50.66 -10.71 97.31
N TYR A 1012 -49.66 -10.02 96.75
CA TYR A 1012 -49.70 -9.40 95.43
C TYR A 1012 -48.58 -9.94 94.54
N THR A 1013 -48.92 -10.20 93.28
CA THR A 1013 -48.07 -10.82 92.26
C THR A 1013 -47.86 -9.85 91.11
N PHE A 1014 -46.62 -9.67 90.68
CA PHE A 1014 -46.23 -8.71 89.65
C PHE A 1014 -45.36 -9.33 88.56
N GLU A 1015 -45.50 -8.79 87.35
CA GLU A 1015 -44.71 -9.10 86.16
C GLU A 1015 -44.45 -7.81 85.36
N VAL A 1016 -43.46 -7.83 84.46
CA VAL A 1016 -43.04 -6.65 83.69
C VAL A 1016 -42.68 -7.04 82.27
N ARG A 1017 -42.82 -6.12 81.32
CA ARG A 1017 -42.41 -6.28 79.91
C ARG A 1017 -41.71 -5.03 79.40
N ALA A 1018 -40.88 -5.17 78.35
CA ALA A 1018 -40.14 -4.08 77.72
C ALA A 1018 -40.81 -3.63 76.41
N GLN A 1019 -40.75 -2.33 76.09
CA GLN A 1019 -41.29 -1.77 74.86
C GLN A 1019 -40.33 -1.97 73.69
N TYR A 1020 -40.87 -2.24 72.50
CA TYR A 1020 -40.10 -2.23 71.25
C TYR A 1020 -39.74 -0.78 70.88
N MET A 1021 -38.46 -0.45 70.69
CA MET A 1021 -38.08 0.89 70.19
C MET A 1021 -38.64 1.19 68.80
N SER A 1022 -38.85 0.16 67.98
CA SER A 1022 -39.51 0.25 66.67
C SER A 1022 -41.02 0.55 66.76
N SER A 1023 -41.67 0.46 67.93
CA SER A 1023 -43.12 0.57 68.03
C SER A 1023 -43.61 0.90 69.44
N THR A 1024 -44.19 2.10 69.61
CA THR A 1024 -44.79 2.58 70.87
C THR A 1024 -46.03 1.79 71.33
N THR A 1025 -46.48 0.79 70.57
CA THR A 1025 -47.62 -0.07 70.93
C THR A 1025 -47.25 -1.55 71.12
N GLN A 1026 -46.02 -1.96 70.77
CA GLN A 1026 -45.56 -3.35 70.93
C GLN A 1026 -44.65 -3.50 72.14
N TRP A 1027 -44.76 -4.66 72.78
CA TRP A 1027 -44.04 -5.00 73.99
C TRP A 1027 -43.60 -6.46 73.93
N SER A 1028 -42.49 -6.80 74.58
CA SER A 1028 -42.06 -8.19 74.74
C SER A 1028 -43.07 -8.99 75.59
N SER A 1029 -42.92 -10.31 75.60
CA SER A 1029 -43.66 -11.15 76.55
C SER A 1029 -43.33 -10.76 78.00
N TYR A 1030 -44.26 -11.05 78.91
CA TYR A 1030 -44.04 -10.81 80.33
C TYR A 1030 -42.86 -11.61 80.87
N SER A 1031 -42.16 -11.00 81.83
CA SER A 1031 -41.19 -11.65 82.71
C SER A 1031 -41.81 -12.83 83.46
N SER A 1032 -40.97 -13.60 84.18
CA SER A 1032 -41.49 -14.41 85.28
C SER A 1032 -42.18 -13.52 86.33
N THR A 1033 -43.24 -14.05 86.93
CA THR A 1033 -43.96 -13.38 88.04
C THR A 1033 -43.19 -13.51 89.36
N ALA A 1034 -43.26 -12.48 90.21
CA ALA A 1034 -42.84 -12.55 91.60
C ALA A 1034 -43.96 -12.10 92.55
N THR A 1035 -43.98 -12.63 93.77
CA THR A 1035 -45.09 -12.44 94.74
C THR A 1035 -44.56 -12.10 96.13
N ALA A 1036 -45.20 -11.14 96.80
CA ALA A 1036 -45.00 -10.90 98.22
C ALA A 1036 -46.31 -10.51 98.93
N SER A 1037 -46.39 -10.78 100.23
CA SER A 1037 -47.51 -10.36 101.07
C SER A 1037 -47.19 -9.03 101.76
N THR A 1038 -48.11 -8.07 101.70
CA THR A 1038 -48.03 -6.86 102.54
C THR A 1038 -48.03 -7.24 104.03
N ALA A 1039 -47.43 -6.42 104.88
CA ALA A 1039 -47.37 -6.72 106.31
C ALA A 1039 -48.76 -6.65 106.99
N GLN A 1040 -48.87 -7.32 108.13
CA GLN A 1040 -50.04 -7.27 109.01
C GLN A 1040 -50.06 -6.01 109.89
N VAL A 1041 -51.22 -5.68 110.45
CA VAL A 1041 -51.37 -4.60 111.45
C VAL A 1041 -50.48 -4.87 112.67
N SER A 1042 -49.79 -3.85 113.16
CA SER A 1042 -48.68 -3.98 114.11
C SER A 1042 -48.51 -2.71 114.94
N ALA A 1043 -47.97 -2.82 116.16
CA ALA A 1043 -47.63 -1.67 116.99
C ALA A 1043 -46.48 -0.83 116.41
N SER A 1044 -45.77 -1.34 115.40
CA SER A 1044 -44.83 -0.57 114.59
C SER A 1044 -44.73 -1.11 113.15
N VAL A 1045 -44.54 -0.20 112.18
CA VAL A 1045 -44.41 -0.50 110.75
C VAL A 1045 -43.39 0.43 110.10
N ALA A 1046 -42.52 -0.12 109.25
CA ALA A 1046 -41.57 0.63 108.42
C ALA A 1046 -42.07 0.75 106.98
N VAL A 1047 -41.92 1.92 106.37
CA VAL A 1047 -42.39 2.27 105.02
C VAL A 1047 -41.38 3.16 104.30
N THR A 1048 -40.90 2.72 103.14
CA THR A 1048 -40.14 3.53 102.18
C THR A 1048 -41.09 4.30 101.28
N MET A 1049 -40.84 5.58 101.05
CA MET A 1049 -41.60 6.44 100.14
C MET A 1049 -40.65 7.18 99.21
N ASN A 1050 -41.03 7.35 97.94
CA ASN A 1050 -40.40 8.31 97.03
C ASN A 1050 -40.92 9.74 97.30
N VAL A 1051 -40.17 10.77 96.91
CA VAL A 1051 -40.65 12.16 97.01
C VAL A 1051 -41.92 12.35 96.16
N GLY A 1052 -42.92 13.01 96.75
CA GLY A 1052 -44.27 13.16 96.20
C GLY A 1052 -45.19 11.96 96.42
N GLN A 1053 -44.71 10.87 97.03
CA GLN A 1053 -45.49 9.64 97.22
C GLN A 1053 -46.20 9.61 98.57
N SER A 1054 -47.44 9.11 98.54
CA SER A 1054 -48.27 8.80 99.71
C SER A 1054 -48.43 7.29 99.90
N VAL A 1055 -48.29 6.82 101.14
CA VAL A 1055 -48.50 5.42 101.54
C VAL A 1055 -49.34 5.34 102.81
N GLY A 1056 -50.36 4.49 102.78
CA GLY A 1056 -51.17 4.17 103.95
C GLY A 1056 -50.44 3.23 104.92
N PHE A 1057 -50.68 3.40 106.21
CA PHE A 1057 -50.19 2.49 107.25
C PHE A 1057 -51.22 2.36 108.38
N GLU A 1058 -51.04 1.36 109.25
CA GLU A 1058 -52.03 1.00 110.28
C GLU A 1058 -51.34 0.47 111.54
N LEU A 1059 -51.50 1.21 112.65
CA LEU A 1059 -50.96 0.89 113.95
C LEU A 1059 -52.04 0.30 114.87
N THR A 1060 -51.64 -0.55 115.81
CA THR A 1060 -52.58 -1.27 116.69
C THR A 1060 -53.40 -0.40 117.63
N THR A 1061 -52.92 0.79 117.99
CA THR A 1061 -53.58 1.68 118.95
C THR A 1061 -54.00 3.01 118.30
N ALA A 1062 -53.13 3.63 117.50
CA ALA A 1062 -53.44 4.89 116.81
C ALA A 1062 -54.39 4.71 115.60
N GLY A 1063 -54.46 3.51 115.01
CA GLY A 1063 -55.36 3.19 113.89
C GLY A 1063 -54.72 3.37 112.51
N SER A 1064 -55.53 3.66 111.48
CA SER A 1064 -55.05 3.81 110.11
C SER A 1064 -54.78 5.26 109.74
N HIS A 1065 -53.60 5.51 109.17
CA HIS A 1065 -53.13 6.83 108.73
C HIS A 1065 -52.58 6.75 107.29
N THR A 1066 -52.22 7.90 106.73
CA THR A 1066 -51.45 8.01 105.49
C THR A 1066 -50.27 8.93 105.72
N GLY A 1067 -49.07 8.47 105.37
CA GLY A 1067 -47.87 9.29 105.31
C GLY A 1067 -47.65 9.78 103.88
N THR A 1068 -47.25 11.04 103.71
CA THR A 1068 -46.86 11.63 102.42
C THR A 1068 -45.48 12.25 102.55
N LEU A 1069 -44.51 11.76 101.78
CA LEU A 1069 -43.18 12.35 101.70
C LEU A 1069 -43.20 13.54 100.74
N ASN A 1070 -43.35 14.75 101.29
CA ASN A 1070 -43.51 15.98 100.50
C ASN A 1070 -42.24 16.33 99.73
N SER A 1071 -41.09 16.22 100.39
CA SER A 1071 -39.78 16.56 99.84
C SER A 1071 -38.65 15.95 100.67
N ILE A 1072 -37.47 15.85 100.05
CA ILE A 1072 -36.18 15.73 100.76
C ILE A 1072 -35.33 16.92 100.35
N SER A 1073 -34.73 17.60 101.33
CA SER A 1073 -33.78 18.69 101.10
C SER A 1073 -32.65 18.61 102.12
N ASN A 1074 -31.40 18.67 101.65
CA ASN A 1074 -30.20 18.62 102.50
C ASN A 1074 -30.20 17.48 103.54
N GLY A 1075 -30.65 16.27 103.15
CA GLY A 1075 -30.72 15.09 104.03
C GLY A 1075 -31.84 15.14 105.10
N THR A 1076 -32.71 16.15 105.05
CA THR A 1076 -33.92 16.25 105.87
C THR A 1076 -35.14 15.91 105.02
N ALA A 1077 -35.94 14.95 105.48
CA ALA A 1077 -37.17 14.54 104.81
C ALA A 1077 -38.39 15.24 105.47
N SER A 1078 -39.24 15.87 104.66
CA SER A 1078 -40.50 16.48 105.11
C SER A 1078 -41.64 15.50 104.89
N LEU A 1079 -42.25 15.05 105.98
CA LEU A 1079 -43.33 14.05 105.99
C LEU A 1079 -44.59 14.65 106.60
N THR A 1080 -45.74 14.51 105.94
CA THR A 1080 -47.06 14.79 106.54
C THR A 1080 -47.78 13.48 106.87
N VAL A 1081 -48.36 13.38 108.07
CA VAL A 1081 -49.26 12.29 108.47
C VAL A 1081 -50.69 12.82 108.54
N ALA A 1082 -51.58 12.25 107.72
CA ALA A 1082 -52.87 12.84 107.38
C ALA A 1082 -54.09 12.16 108.04
N SER A 1083 -54.10 12.07 109.37
CA SER A 1083 -55.30 11.77 110.18
C SER A 1083 -55.90 13.07 110.73
N THR A 1084 -55.16 13.76 111.58
CA THR A 1084 -55.17 15.22 111.74
C THR A 1084 -53.82 15.72 111.21
N PRO A 1085 -53.75 16.50 110.11
CA PRO A 1085 -52.49 16.74 109.40
C PRO A 1085 -51.34 17.34 110.24
N VAL A 1086 -50.42 16.50 110.69
CA VAL A 1086 -49.14 16.93 111.32
C VAL A 1086 -48.03 16.77 110.28
N THR A 1087 -47.22 17.81 110.11
CA THR A 1087 -46.03 17.77 109.24
C THR A 1087 -44.77 17.82 110.08
N VAL A 1088 -43.86 16.87 109.86
CA VAL A 1088 -42.60 16.72 110.58
C VAL A 1088 -41.42 16.76 109.62
N SER A 1089 -40.33 17.38 110.05
CA SER A 1089 -39.06 17.42 109.31
C SER A 1089 -38.04 16.57 110.05
N LEU A 1090 -37.59 15.48 109.44
CA LEU A 1090 -36.73 14.48 110.07
C LEU A 1090 -35.46 14.24 109.25
N THR A 1091 -34.30 14.41 109.87
CA THR A 1091 -33.04 13.85 109.40
C THR A 1091 -32.94 12.37 109.75
N GLN A 1092 -32.15 11.60 108.99
CA GLN A 1092 -31.93 10.18 109.28
C GLN A 1092 -31.43 9.96 110.72
N GLY A 1093 -32.02 8.98 111.42
CA GLY A 1093 -31.77 8.64 112.82
C GLY A 1093 -32.66 9.36 113.82
N ASN A 1094 -33.30 10.48 113.45
CA ASN A 1094 -34.16 11.22 114.36
C ASN A 1094 -35.52 10.53 114.55
N THR A 1095 -36.03 10.56 115.78
CA THR A 1095 -37.41 10.21 116.14
C THR A 1095 -38.11 11.43 116.68
N THR A 1096 -39.36 11.64 116.28
CA THR A 1096 -40.28 12.63 116.87
C THR A 1096 -41.55 11.94 117.37
N TYR A 1097 -42.33 12.65 118.18
CA TYR A 1097 -43.60 12.19 118.74
C TYR A 1097 -44.68 13.21 118.38
N ILE A 1098 -45.82 12.73 117.89
CA ILE A 1098 -46.94 13.55 117.47
C ILE A 1098 -48.22 13.10 118.17
N ASP A 1099 -49.14 14.05 118.37
CA ASP A 1099 -50.56 13.77 118.56
C ASP A 1099 -51.19 13.61 117.17
N SER A 1100 -51.58 12.39 116.83
CA SER A 1100 -52.14 12.02 115.53
C SER A 1100 -53.67 12.03 115.48
N ASN A 1101 -54.34 12.39 116.59
CA ASN A 1101 -55.80 12.47 116.70
C ASN A 1101 -56.34 13.84 117.16
N GLY A 1102 -55.49 14.72 117.72
CA GLY A 1102 -55.79 16.11 118.08
C GLY A 1102 -56.34 16.30 119.50
N ASN A 1103 -56.11 15.38 120.43
CA ASN A 1103 -56.59 15.47 121.81
C ASN A 1103 -55.65 16.21 122.80
N GLY A 1104 -54.45 16.62 122.35
CA GLY A 1104 -53.41 17.27 123.15
C GLY A 1104 -52.39 16.31 123.78
N ILE A 1105 -52.42 15.02 123.44
CA ILE A 1105 -51.53 13.98 123.97
C ILE A 1105 -50.89 13.22 122.81
N ASN A 1106 -49.55 13.22 122.76
CA ASN A 1106 -48.82 12.47 121.75
C ASN A 1106 -49.11 10.95 121.86
N ASP A 1107 -49.49 10.34 120.74
CA ASP A 1107 -49.92 8.94 120.64
C ASP A 1107 -49.19 8.13 119.56
N MET A 1108 -48.41 8.80 118.69
CA MET A 1108 -47.59 8.18 117.66
C MET A 1108 -46.14 8.68 117.73
N SER A 1109 -45.20 7.76 117.52
CA SER A 1109 -43.79 8.07 117.25
C SER A 1109 -43.44 7.82 115.78
N ILE A 1110 -42.55 8.66 115.23
CA ILE A 1110 -42.10 8.62 113.83
C ILE A 1110 -40.59 8.74 113.80
N ALA A 1111 -39.91 7.72 113.28
CA ALA A 1111 -38.45 7.68 113.13
C ALA A 1111 -38.05 7.62 111.64
N ALA A 1112 -37.22 8.56 111.17
CA ALA A 1112 -36.65 8.49 109.82
C ALA A 1112 -35.44 7.56 109.83
N THR A 1113 -35.61 6.30 109.47
CA THR A 1113 -34.55 5.27 109.51
C THR A 1113 -33.55 5.38 108.36
N GLN A 1114 -33.96 5.91 107.21
CA GLN A 1114 -33.11 6.16 106.05
C GLN A 1114 -33.60 7.40 105.29
N VAL A 1115 -32.70 8.27 104.85
CA VAL A 1115 -33.04 9.41 103.96
C VAL A 1115 -32.05 9.45 102.80
N GLY A 1116 -32.52 9.08 101.60
CA GLY A 1116 -31.78 9.12 100.34
C GLY A 1116 -31.97 10.44 99.58
N SER A 1117 -31.63 10.46 98.30
CA SER A 1117 -31.75 11.64 97.44
C SER A 1117 -33.18 11.91 96.93
N ASN A 1118 -33.96 10.85 96.67
CA ASN A 1118 -35.33 10.93 96.15
C ASN A 1118 -36.32 9.99 96.88
N SER A 1119 -35.89 9.34 97.95
CA SER A 1119 -36.71 8.43 98.76
C SER A 1119 -36.25 8.40 100.22
N ALA A 1120 -37.16 8.11 101.15
CA ALA A 1120 -36.87 7.99 102.57
C ALA A 1120 -37.73 6.90 103.22
N THR A 1121 -37.17 6.26 104.26
CA THR A 1121 -37.80 5.15 105.00
C THR A 1121 -38.14 5.59 106.41
N PHE A 1122 -39.41 5.53 106.75
CA PHE A 1122 -39.94 5.94 108.05
C PHE A 1122 -40.52 4.75 108.81
N THR A 1123 -40.20 4.65 110.09
CA THR A 1123 -40.83 3.73 111.04
C THR A 1123 -41.83 4.49 111.89
N PHE A 1124 -43.08 4.07 111.82
CA PHE A 1124 -44.18 4.56 112.65
C PHE A 1124 -44.41 3.58 113.80
N ALA A 1125 -44.79 4.06 115.00
CA ALA A 1125 -45.15 3.19 116.13
C ALA A 1125 -46.09 3.87 117.14
N ASP A 1126 -46.93 3.07 117.82
CA ASP A 1126 -47.81 3.50 118.93
C ASP A 1126 -46.97 4.09 120.10
N TYR A 1127 -47.50 5.09 120.81
CA TYR A 1127 -46.83 5.77 121.94
C TYR A 1127 -47.80 6.14 123.09
N THR A 1128 -47.29 6.26 124.32
CA THR A 1128 -48.08 6.59 125.53
C THR A 1128 -47.24 7.37 126.58
N PRO A 1129 -47.63 8.58 127.03
CA PRO A 1129 -46.87 9.35 128.02
C PRO A 1129 -47.09 8.95 129.50
N PRO A 1130 -46.13 9.25 130.41
CA PRO A 1130 -46.30 9.11 131.87
C PRO A 1130 -46.80 10.41 132.56
N GLY A 1131 -47.56 10.32 133.65
CA GLY A 1131 -48.06 11.47 134.42
C GLY A 1131 -47.96 11.31 135.95
N GLY A 1132 -48.20 12.33 136.77
CA GLY A 1132 -48.56 13.73 136.48
C GLY A 1132 -48.71 14.58 137.77
N GLY A 1133 -49.01 15.88 137.67
CA GLY A 1133 -49.18 16.77 138.82
C GLY A 1133 -49.59 18.22 138.49
N SER A 1134 -50.25 18.91 139.42
CA SER A 1134 -50.92 20.22 139.20
C SER A 1134 -50.00 21.44 139.34
N GLY A 1135 -49.99 22.32 138.33
CA GLY A 1135 -49.41 23.67 138.37
C GLY A 1135 -49.93 24.55 137.22
N THR A 1136 -49.95 25.88 137.38
CA THR A 1136 -50.49 26.84 136.39
C THR A 1136 -49.35 27.64 135.71
N PRO A 1137 -49.59 28.42 134.63
CA PRO A 1137 -48.90 28.21 133.36
C PRO A 1137 -47.62 29.04 133.18
N VAL A 1138 -46.75 28.59 132.28
CA VAL A 1138 -45.70 29.40 131.65
C VAL A 1138 -45.71 29.13 130.14
N ASP A 1139 -46.13 30.15 129.40
CA ASP A 1139 -45.91 30.31 127.96
C ASP A 1139 -44.45 30.76 127.73
N PRO A 1140 -43.73 30.20 126.75
CA PRO A 1140 -43.43 31.00 125.56
C PRO A 1140 -43.43 30.23 124.21
N ASP A 1141 -44.45 30.51 123.41
CA ASP A 1141 -44.41 31.01 122.02
C ASP A 1141 -43.00 31.35 121.42
N PRO A 1142 -42.78 31.27 120.08
CA PRO A 1142 -42.97 30.10 119.21
C PRO A 1142 -41.80 29.88 118.21
N VAL A 1143 -41.67 28.66 117.64
CA VAL A 1143 -40.98 28.37 116.37
C VAL A 1143 -41.70 27.23 115.64
#